data_AF-A0A850B2U1-F1
#
_entry.id   AF-A0A850B2U1-F1
#
_cell.length_a   1.000
_cell.length_b   1.000
_cell.length_c   1.000
_cell.angle_alpha   90.00
_cell.angle_beta   90.00
_cell.angle_gamma   90.00
#
_symmetry.space_group_name_H-M   'P 1'
#
loop_
_entity.id
_entity.type
_entity.pdbx_description
1 polymer ?
#
loop_
_entity_poly.entity_id
_entity_poly.type
_entity_poly.pdbx_seq_one_letter_code
_entity_poly.pdbx_strand_id
1 'polypeptide(L)'
;MSAQRNGFVSRTSMALAARVAGAAAVALVATLGSAPADAQELVYCDMVYPQTTFGKLGQSFGTVVMAGERKKQGIRLTQEMPNQRGSAFHVFPIAFPPGASLYVHFRMRISGALLNAPPNGAEGLTFIVQNDPGGDPLGVGKEGTGTLTVGAHGGGMGYEGITQSFALEFDTSKQNTRQDPDDNHIALDLGGMVAHTKDGTQGGMPLPGMPSGSSVAPFQPILLGALESLESTTASFDTRDVWLDYECSAPNACTAKVYITFNNASNSLGFADVTTPATLPMKPAAPTMVVENLPDIASHLKAEKGVAGFSAATGLTADEHLVTYWVAGKTPLIDSDLNNLEDACECTKFPSLCVDNLPICDPSTGQGFCRDCLDNSECEAKDGQKPICDIINKGGTGACVECLVHGNCLNPEEPFCNPAVKECTGNCTNDDMCSPDEWCDNPTGEAFGGDCLPDLANGEPIPTSAMHTPPLEGICTPDAAQVACASRVCDEADNLCGYGVGSGDCNPATAQVVCRSGVCDANGVCGCTTDSQCGDATSGKVCDLTNEATMNQCIDGCRGPAEGGAIVGNGCPSDLVCTSLDETIGECKPPVVVPGPKVTGGYVEGAGLIQCGTAGGAGAGHVAAVGMLAALAGHLARRRRRN
;
A
#
# COMPACT_ATOMS: atom_id res chain seq x y z
N MET A 1 -66.29 -31.26 -35.89
CA MET A 1 -67.55 -30.68 -35.38
C MET A 1 -67.20 -29.41 -34.62
N SER A 2 -67.77 -28.27 -35.07
CA SER A 2 -67.65 -26.85 -34.62
C SER A 2 -66.30 -26.35 -34.09
N ALA A 3 -65.49 -25.50 -34.75
CA ALA A 3 -65.70 -24.26 -35.51
C ALA A 3 -66.13 -23.02 -34.69
N GLN A 4 -65.26 -21.98 -34.77
CA GLN A 4 -65.59 -20.54 -34.94
C GLN A 4 -66.12 -19.76 -33.72
N ARG A 5 -65.83 -18.46 -33.47
CA ARG A 5 -65.07 -17.36 -34.13
C ARG A 5 -65.21 -16.07 -33.27
N ASN A 6 -64.47 -15.03 -33.67
CA ASN A 6 -64.63 -13.56 -33.44
C ASN A 6 -63.94 -13.00 -32.17
N GLY A 7 -63.02 -12.03 -32.23
CA GLY A 7 -62.91 -10.78 -33.02
C GLY A 7 -63.40 -9.60 -32.15
N PHE A 8 -62.93 -8.35 -32.15
CA PHE A 8 -61.90 -7.55 -32.84
C PHE A 8 -62.01 -6.11 -32.23
N VAL A 9 -60.92 -5.32 -32.14
CA VAL A 9 -60.81 -3.81 -32.00
C VAL A 9 -61.36 -3.16 -30.70
N SER A 10 -60.93 -2.00 -30.17
CA SER A 10 -60.25 -0.81 -30.68
C SER A 10 -59.63 0.04 -29.57
N ARG A 11 -58.61 0.80 -29.97
CA ARG A 11 -57.92 1.92 -29.31
C ARG A 11 -58.90 3.04 -28.87
N THR A 12 -58.58 3.77 -27.80
CA THR A 12 -58.16 5.19 -27.84
C THR A 12 -57.85 5.79 -26.46
N SER A 13 -56.88 6.70 -26.49
CA SER A 13 -56.24 7.52 -25.46
C SER A 13 -57.15 8.54 -24.75
N MET A 14 -56.81 8.92 -23.52
CA MET A 14 -56.90 10.32 -23.08
C MET A 14 -55.98 10.59 -21.89
N ALA A 15 -55.21 11.67 -22.03
CA ALA A 15 -54.24 12.19 -21.08
C ALA A 15 -54.89 13.04 -19.99
N LEU A 16 -54.23 13.16 -18.84
CA LEU A 16 -54.29 14.39 -18.04
C LEU A 16 -52.88 14.74 -17.54
N ALA A 17 -52.44 15.92 -17.95
CA ALA A 17 -51.19 16.55 -17.57
C ALA A 17 -51.34 17.27 -16.23
N ALA A 18 -50.30 17.22 -15.40
CA ALA A 18 -49.99 18.27 -14.44
C ALA A 18 -48.49 18.54 -14.50
N ARG A 19 -48.12 19.68 -15.11
CA ARG A 19 -46.79 20.27 -15.01
C ARG A 19 -46.80 21.26 -13.85
N VAL A 20 -45.87 21.13 -12.90
CA VAL A 20 -45.28 22.28 -12.20
C VAL A 20 -43.77 22.11 -12.28
N ALA A 21 -43.13 23.15 -12.81
CA ALA A 21 -41.71 23.26 -13.07
C ALA A 21 -40.95 23.68 -11.81
N GLY A 22 -39.66 23.31 -11.73
CA GLY A 22 -38.68 24.10 -10.98
C GLY A 22 -37.51 23.32 -10.40
N ALA A 23 -36.31 23.75 -10.81
CA ALA A 23 -34.99 23.46 -10.25
C ALA A 23 -34.34 22.10 -10.60
N ALA A 24 -33.52 22.17 -11.65
CA ALA A 24 -32.45 21.22 -11.92
C ALA A 24 -31.44 21.22 -10.76
N ALA A 25 -31.35 20.09 -10.05
CA ALA A 25 -30.11 19.66 -9.42
C ALA A 25 -29.70 18.38 -10.18
N VAL A 26 -28.81 18.54 -11.16
CA VAL A 26 -28.04 17.42 -11.69
C VAL A 26 -27.12 17.00 -10.55
N ALA A 27 -27.61 16.14 -9.67
CA ALA A 27 -26.74 15.34 -8.84
C ALA A 27 -26.03 14.39 -9.81
N LEU A 28 -24.84 14.80 -10.24
CA LEU A 28 -23.84 13.89 -10.74
C LEU A 28 -23.54 12.95 -9.58
N VAL A 29 -24.34 11.89 -9.45
CA VAL A 29 -23.95 10.71 -8.70
C VAL A 29 -22.80 10.17 -9.54
N ALA A 30 -21.59 10.61 -9.22
CA ALA A 30 -20.41 9.84 -9.47
C ALA A 30 -20.70 8.50 -8.80
N THR A 31 -21.20 7.54 -9.58
CA THR A 31 -20.96 6.15 -9.31
C THR A 31 -19.46 6.04 -9.30
N LEU A 32 -18.86 6.23 -8.12
CA LEU A 32 -17.66 5.54 -7.73
C LEU A 32 -18.03 4.07 -7.95
N GLY A 33 -17.86 3.61 -9.19
CA GLY A 33 -17.52 2.23 -9.42
C GLY A 33 -16.25 2.06 -8.62
N SER A 34 -16.39 1.59 -7.39
CA SER A 34 -15.39 0.71 -6.85
C SER A 34 -15.16 -0.30 -7.97
N ALA A 35 -14.04 -0.19 -8.67
CA ALA A 35 -13.52 -1.34 -9.36
C ALA A 35 -13.66 -2.50 -8.36
N PRO A 36 -14.27 -3.64 -8.73
CA PRO A 36 -14.07 -4.80 -7.90
C PRO A 36 -12.55 -4.91 -7.80
N ALA A 37 -12.01 -4.74 -6.60
CA ALA A 37 -10.64 -5.16 -6.36
C ALA A 37 -10.63 -6.62 -6.83
N ASP A 38 -9.92 -6.90 -7.91
CA ASP A 38 -9.73 -8.24 -8.42
C ASP A 38 -9.02 -9.02 -7.31
N ALA A 39 -9.82 -9.58 -6.42
CA ALA A 39 -9.37 -10.50 -5.40
C ALA A 39 -9.11 -11.82 -6.13
N GLN A 40 -7.98 -11.85 -6.83
CA GLN A 40 -7.51 -12.88 -7.75
C GLN A 40 -7.89 -14.31 -7.31
N GLU A 41 -8.35 -15.06 -8.31
CA GLU A 41 -8.74 -16.47 -8.33
C GLU A 41 -7.51 -17.38 -8.12
N LEU A 42 -6.94 -17.34 -6.92
CA LEU A 42 -5.69 -18.04 -6.63
C LEU A 42 -6.00 -19.51 -6.34
N VAL A 43 -5.73 -20.40 -7.30
CA VAL A 43 -5.67 -21.85 -7.06
C VAL A 43 -4.21 -22.27 -6.93
N TYR A 44 -3.76 -22.59 -5.72
CA TYR A 44 -2.45 -23.21 -5.54
C TYR A 44 -2.55 -24.66 -5.96
N CYS A 45 -1.80 -25.07 -6.98
CA CYS A 45 -1.81 -26.43 -7.47
C CYS A 45 -0.40 -27.01 -7.34
N ASP A 46 -0.07 -27.55 -6.18
CA ASP A 46 1.19 -28.24 -5.99
C ASP A 46 0.95 -29.75 -6.19
N MET A 47 0.85 -30.12 -7.46
CA MET A 47 0.56 -31.48 -7.91
C MET A 47 1.87 -32.22 -8.21
N VAL A 48 2.26 -33.16 -7.32
CA VAL A 48 3.01 -34.43 -7.54
C VAL A 48 4.26 -34.41 -8.47
N TYR A 49 4.74 -33.27 -8.94
CA TYR A 49 6.02 -33.10 -9.61
C TYR A 49 6.92 -32.18 -8.77
N PRO A 50 7.59 -32.72 -7.74
CA PRO A 50 8.33 -31.88 -6.82
C PRO A 50 9.58 -31.18 -7.40
N GLN A 51 9.81 -31.29 -8.72
CA GLN A 51 10.72 -30.46 -9.50
C GLN A 51 10.21 -29.01 -9.68
N THR A 52 8.89 -28.77 -9.67
CA THR A 52 8.28 -27.43 -9.84
C THR A 52 7.97 -26.72 -8.52
N THR A 53 8.12 -27.42 -7.41
CA THR A 53 7.73 -26.99 -6.05
C THR A 53 8.89 -26.39 -5.25
N PHE A 54 10.13 -26.75 -5.59
CA PHE A 54 11.30 -26.45 -4.75
C PHE A 54 11.57 -24.94 -4.59
N GLY A 55 11.23 -24.14 -5.61
CA GLY A 55 11.34 -22.67 -5.56
C GLY A 55 10.14 -21.96 -4.93
N LYS A 56 9.05 -22.69 -4.65
CA LYS A 56 7.74 -22.12 -4.25
C LYS A 56 7.41 -22.35 -2.77
N LEU A 57 8.27 -23.07 -2.05
CA LEU A 57 8.12 -23.34 -0.64
C LEU A 57 9.27 -22.73 0.16
N GLY A 58 8.92 -21.88 1.13
CA GLY A 58 9.78 -21.65 2.28
C GLY A 58 9.71 -22.88 3.18
N GLN A 59 10.87 -23.45 3.52
CA GLN A 59 10.95 -24.66 4.33
C GLN A 59 11.85 -24.40 5.54
N SER A 60 11.39 -24.85 6.70
CA SER A 60 12.20 -24.89 7.92
C SER A 60 12.20 -26.31 8.43
N PHE A 61 13.36 -26.98 8.38
CA PHE A 61 13.58 -28.39 8.75
C PHE A 61 12.75 -29.45 7.97
N GLY A 62 11.79 -29.03 7.14
CA GLY A 62 11.11 -29.87 6.15
C GLY A 62 11.95 -30.14 4.90
N THR A 63 11.55 -31.14 4.13
CA THR A 63 12.23 -31.50 2.89
C THR A 63 11.28 -32.06 1.84
N VAL A 64 11.48 -31.66 0.59
CA VAL A 64 10.79 -32.26 -0.56
C VAL A 64 11.46 -33.59 -0.93
N VAL A 65 10.69 -34.67 -0.95
CA VAL A 65 11.16 -36.02 -1.30
C VAL A 65 10.66 -36.43 -2.69
N MET A 66 11.60 -36.81 -3.57
CA MET A 66 11.33 -37.16 -4.99
C MET A 66 11.35 -38.67 -5.27
N ALA A 67 12.10 -39.43 -4.47
CA ALA A 67 12.24 -40.89 -4.57
C ALA A 67 12.90 -41.42 -3.28
N GLY A 68 12.44 -42.56 -2.75
CA GLY A 68 13.00 -43.18 -1.54
C GLY A 68 12.30 -44.48 -1.11
N GLU A 69 12.77 -45.08 -0.01
CA GLU A 69 12.11 -46.23 0.63
C GLU A 69 10.61 -45.97 0.84
N ARG A 70 9.76 -46.95 0.55
CA ARG A 70 8.28 -46.84 0.61
C ARG A 70 7.63 -45.85 -0.39
N LYS A 71 8.29 -45.53 -1.52
CA LYS A 71 7.76 -44.69 -2.63
C LYS A 71 7.33 -43.26 -2.22
N LYS A 72 8.01 -42.65 -1.24
CA LYS A 72 7.66 -41.32 -0.71
C LYS A 72 7.84 -40.21 -1.76
N GLN A 73 6.74 -39.57 -2.15
CA GLN A 73 6.73 -38.35 -2.97
C GLN A 73 5.89 -37.26 -2.29
N GLY A 74 6.44 -36.06 -2.17
CA GLY A 74 5.75 -34.92 -1.55
C GLY A 74 6.62 -34.11 -0.57
N ILE A 75 5.96 -33.32 0.25
CA ILE A 75 6.56 -32.47 1.29
C ILE A 75 6.64 -33.28 2.59
N ARG A 76 7.84 -33.72 2.95
CA ARG A 76 8.08 -34.41 4.23
C ARG A 76 8.41 -33.37 5.29
N LEU A 77 7.47 -33.15 6.22
CA LEU A 77 7.61 -32.17 7.30
C LEU A 77 8.50 -32.70 8.43
N THR A 78 8.36 -33.98 8.78
CA THR A 78 9.26 -34.65 9.72
C THR A 78 9.70 -36.01 9.20
N GLN A 79 10.91 -36.40 9.57
CA GLN A 79 11.28 -37.80 9.54
C GLN A 79 10.67 -38.51 10.74
N GLU A 80 10.52 -39.82 10.62
CA GLU A 80 10.18 -40.68 11.75
C GLU A 80 11.38 -40.86 12.69
N MET A 81 11.75 -39.77 13.34
CA MET A 81 12.79 -39.70 14.35
C MET A 81 12.22 -38.96 15.56
N PRO A 82 12.69 -39.24 16.79
CA PRO A 82 12.24 -38.47 17.93
C PRO A 82 12.62 -36.98 17.83
N ASN A 83 11.79 -36.11 18.42
CA ASN A 83 12.04 -34.67 18.58
C ASN A 83 12.34 -33.91 17.28
N GLN A 84 11.70 -34.29 16.18
CA GLN A 84 11.73 -33.53 14.94
C GLN A 84 10.64 -32.45 14.94
N ARG A 85 10.81 -31.47 14.08
CA ARG A 85 9.74 -30.58 13.63
C ARG A 85 10.09 -30.11 12.23
N GLY A 86 9.10 -29.66 11.49
CA GLY A 86 9.36 -28.96 10.24
C GLY A 86 8.09 -28.36 9.68
N SER A 87 8.30 -27.31 8.90
CA SER A 87 7.24 -26.58 8.22
C SER A 87 7.57 -26.36 6.76
N ALA A 88 6.52 -26.19 5.98
CA ALA A 88 6.59 -25.79 4.58
C ALA A 88 5.43 -24.85 4.27
N PHE A 89 5.76 -23.61 3.89
CA PHE A 89 4.78 -22.59 3.52
C PHE A 89 4.97 -22.17 2.08
N HIS A 90 3.87 -21.96 1.38
CA HIS A 90 3.91 -21.39 0.05
C HIS A 90 4.48 -19.96 0.09
N VAL A 91 5.43 -19.65 -0.80
CA VAL A 91 6.13 -18.35 -0.77
C VAL A 91 5.26 -17.18 -1.22
N PHE A 92 4.21 -17.47 -1.98
CA PHE A 92 3.28 -16.45 -2.47
C PHE A 92 2.13 -16.22 -1.49
N PRO A 93 1.93 -14.97 -1.00
CA PRO A 93 0.83 -14.64 -0.09
C PRO A 93 -0.55 -14.70 -0.76
N ILE A 94 -1.54 -15.14 0.01
CA ILE A 94 -2.97 -15.11 -0.31
C ILE A 94 -3.58 -13.81 0.21
N ALA A 95 -4.30 -13.08 -0.64
CA ALA A 95 -5.11 -11.96 -0.21
C ALA A 95 -6.47 -12.42 0.36
N PHE A 96 -6.81 -11.94 1.55
CA PHE A 96 -8.05 -12.17 2.28
C PHE A 96 -8.77 -10.84 2.54
N PRO A 97 -9.42 -10.23 1.52
CA PRO A 97 -10.30 -9.09 1.75
C PRO A 97 -11.47 -9.46 2.68
N PRO A 98 -12.19 -8.49 3.25
CA PRO A 98 -13.34 -8.75 4.11
C PRO A 98 -14.36 -9.70 3.46
N GLY A 99 -14.75 -10.77 4.17
CA GLY A 99 -15.65 -11.81 3.65
C GLY A 99 -15.02 -12.80 2.66
N ALA A 100 -13.69 -12.83 2.50
CA ALA A 100 -13.03 -13.82 1.65
C ALA A 100 -13.20 -15.25 2.18
N SER A 101 -13.58 -16.16 1.29
CA SER A 101 -13.62 -17.61 1.56
C SER A 101 -12.31 -18.29 1.14
N LEU A 102 -12.02 -19.44 1.75
CA LEU A 102 -10.88 -20.29 1.42
C LEU A 102 -11.34 -21.75 1.37
N TYR A 103 -10.97 -22.46 0.32
CA TYR A 103 -11.27 -23.86 0.11
C TYR A 103 -9.97 -24.61 -0.12
N VAL A 104 -9.68 -25.60 0.70
CA VAL A 104 -8.43 -26.35 0.66
C VAL A 104 -8.75 -27.82 0.52
N HIS A 105 -7.97 -28.54 -0.28
CA HIS A 105 -7.94 -29.98 -0.30
C HIS A 105 -6.50 -30.45 -0.29
N PHE A 106 -6.11 -31.30 0.65
CA PHE A 106 -4.79 -31.90 0.65
C PHE A 106 -4.87 -33.38 0.98
N ARG A 107 -3.81 -34.09 0.56
CA ARG A 107 -3.59 -35.47 0.96
C ARG A 107 -2.38 -35.59 1.84
N MET A 108 -2.60 -36.14 3.01
CA MET A 108 -1.56 -36.38 4.00
C MET A 108 -1.39 -37.87 4.30
N ARG A 109 -0.23 -38.19 4.86
CA ARG A 109 0.10 -39.46 5.46
C ARG A 109 0.84 -39.22 6.78
N ILE A 110 0.35 -39.84 7.84
CA ILE A 110 1.01 -39.94 9.15
C ILE A 110 1.34 -41.42 9.37
N SER A 111 2.63 -41.74 9.59
CA SER A 111 3.06 -43.14 9.69
C SER A 111 4.28 -43.36 10.58
N GLY A 112 4.20 -44.35 11.48
CA GLY A 112 5.35 -44.98 12.15
C GLY A 112 5.91 -46.21 11.40
N ALA A 113 7.14 -46.65 11.71
CA ALA A 113 7.92 -47.67 10.98
C ALA A 113 7.97 -49.02 11.68
N LEU A 114 7.54 -49.13 12.92
CA LEU A 114 7.60 -50.42 13.58
C LEU A 114 6.46 -51.29 13.07
N LEU A 115 6.80 -52.23 12.17
CA LEU A 115 5.95 -53.28 11.59
C LEU A 115 5.12 -54.10 12.62
N ASN A 116 5.32 -53.88 13.93
CA ASN A 116 4.60 -54.50 15.04
C ASN A 116 4.46 -53.58 16.28
N ALA A 117 4.69 -52.26 16.19
CA ALA A 117 4.31 -51.38 17.30
C ALA A 117 2.86 -50.91 17.07
N PRO A 118 2.04 -50.80 18.12
CA PRO A 118 0.71 -50.21 17.97
C PRO A 118 0.84 -48.76 17.47
N PRO A 119 -0.10 -48.26 16.64
CA PRO A 119 -0.15 -46.85 16.23
C PRO A 119 -0.34 -46.00 17.48
N ASN A 120 0.68 -45.22 17.84
CA ASN A 120 0.73 -44.25 18.96
C ASN A 120 1.91 -43.28 18.74
N GLY A 121 2.28 -43.04 17.49
CA GLY A 121 3.23 -42.01 17.15
C GLY A 121 2.68 -40.65 17.56
N ALA A 122 3.60 -39.75 17.85
CA ALA A 122 3.30 -38.42 18.30
C ALA A 122 4.13 -37.45 17.42
N GLU A 123 3.67 -36.24 17.16
CA GLU A 123 2.57 -35.56 17.88
C GLU A 123 1.46 -35.07 16.94
N GLY A 124 1.72 -34.97 15.64
CA GLY A 124 0.71 -34.61 14.67
C GLY A 124 1.17 -33.60 13.63
N LEU A 125 0.22 -33.18 12.82
CA LEU A 125 0.37 -32.25 11.70
C LEU A 125 -0.69 -31.14 11.78
N THR A 126 -0.33 -29.97 11.28
CA THR A 126 -1.22 -28.83 11.13
C THR A 126 -1.21 -28.32 9.69
N PHE A 127 -2.39 -28.02 9.14
CA PHE A 127 -2.52 -27.07 8.03
C PHE A 127 -2.65 -25.67 8.60
N ILE A 128 -1.90 -24.69 8.11
CA ILE A 128 -1.78 -23.36 8.72
C ILE A 128 -1.98 -22.28 7.65
N VAL A 129 -2.72 -21.23 7.99
CA VAL A 129 -2.63 -19.93 7.31
C VAL A 129 -2.10 -18.90 8.31
N GLN A 130 -1.04 -18.17 7.95
CA GLN A 130 -0.34 -17.29 8.88
C GLN A 130 0.26 -16.05 8.22
N ASN A 131 0.41 -14.99 9.03
CA ASN A 131 1.18 -13.79 8.74
C ASN A 131 2.06 -13.45 9.96
N ASP A 132 2.72 -14.46 10.51
CA ASP A 132 3.43 -14.32 11.75
C ASP A 132 4.67 -13.40 11.60
N PRO A 133 4.83 -12.39 12.48
CA PRO A 133 5.89 -11.39 12.38
C PRO A 133 7.30 -11.93 12.68
N GLY A 134 7.44 -13.20 13.05
CA GLY A 134 8.66 -13.83 13.50
C GLY A 134 8.94 -13.64 15.00
N GLY A 135 10.09 -14.18 15.44
CA GLY A 135 10.50 -14.19 16.84
C GLY A 135 9.72 -15.19 17.70
N ASP A 136 10.07 -15.29 18.98
CA ASP A 136 9.43 -16.22 19.93
C ASP A 136 8.82 -15.45 21.11
N PRO A 137 7.72 -14.69 20.88
CA PRO A 137 7.13 -13.85 21.92
C PRO A 137 6.54 -14.65 23.10
N LEU A 138 6.32 -15.96 22.92
CA LEU A 138 5.77 -16.85 23.94
C LEU A 138 6.85 -17.70 24.63
N GLY A 139 8.10 -17.64 24.19
CA GLY A 139 9.20 -18.44 24.75
C GLY A 139 9.00 -19.96 24.60
N VAL A 140 8.25 -20.38 23.57
CA VAL A 140 7.90 -21.78 23.32
C VAL A 140 8.89 -22.49 22.39
N GLY A 141 9.94 -21.79 21.95
CA GLY A 141 10.97 -22.30 21.06
C GLY A 141 10.60 -22.19 19.57
N LYS A 142 9.71 -21.27 19.20
CA LYS A 142 9.42 -20.95 17.80
C LYS A 142 10.65 -20.32 17.12
N GLU A 143 10.85 -20.63 15.85
CA GLU A 143 11.93 -20.12 15.02
C GLU A 143 11.42 -19.55 13.68
N GLY A 144 12.21 -18.67 13.07
CA GLY A 144 11.93 -18.14 11.73
C GLY A 144 10.91 -16.99 11.70
N THR A 145 10.55 -16.60 10.47
CA THR A 145 9.58 -15.55 10.13
C THR A 145 8.98 -15.86 8.75
N GLY A 146 7.74 -15.40 8.50
CA GLY A 146 7.05 -15.62 7.23
C GLY A 146 7.07 -17.08 6.81
N THR A 147 7.54 -17.36 5.60
CA THR A 147 7.52 -18.69 4.98
C THR A 147 8.55 -19.66 5.56
N LEU A 148 9.47 -19.18 6.41
CA LEU A 148 10.48 -19.99 7.11
C LEU A 148 10.13 -20.22 8.59
N THR A 149 8.93 -19.84 9.02
CA THR A 149 8.49 -19.98 10.42
C THR A 149 8.25 -21.44 10.78
N VAL A 150 8.66 -21.85 11.98
CA VAL A 150 8.28 -23.15 12.57
C VAL A 150 8.03 -22.97 14.07
N GLY A 151 6.91 -23.49 14.56
CA GLY A 151 6.51 -23.43 15.96
C GLY A 151 7.25 -24.43 16.87
N ALA A 152 6.72 -24.61 18.07
CA ALA A 152 7.34 -25.45 19.10
C ALA A 152 7.44 -26.93 18.72
N HIS A 153 8.39 -27.64 19.34
CA HIS A 153 8.57 -29.09 19.20
C HIS A 153 7.48 -29.89 19.93
N GLY A 154 7.46 -31.22 19.72
CA GLY A 154 6.61 -32.13 20.48
C GLY A 154 5.13 -31.78 20.29
N GLY A 155 4.35 -31.83 21.36
CA GLY A 155 2.93 -31.45 21.35
C GLY A 155 2.61 -30.01 20.93
N GLY A 156 3.61 -29.20 20.54
CA GLY A 156 3.38 -27.94 19.83
C GLY A 156 3.20 -28.11 18.30
N MET A 157 3.43 -29.31 17.76
CA MET A 157 3.30 -29.72 16.35
C MET A 157 3.93 -28.79 15.30
N GLY A 158 4.94 -28.02 15.70
CA GLY A 158 5.53 -27.00 14.84
C GLY A 158 4.57 -25.84 14.52
N TYR A 159 3.47 -25.68 15.27
CA TYR A 159 2.51 -24.58 15.14
C TYR A 159 2.48 -23.66 16.36
N GLU A 160 2.67 -24.21 17.56
CA GLU A 160 2.62 -23.42 18.80
C GLU A 160 3.61 -22.24 18.75
N GLY A 161 3.10 -21.03 19.04
CA GLY A 161 3.85 -19.78 18.95
C GLY A 161 3.71 -19.02 17.63
N ILE A 162 3.11 -19.61 16.57
CA ILE A 162 2.78 -18.90 15.32
C ILE A 162 1.51 -18.07 15.59
N THR A 163 1.65 -16.83 16.05
CA THR A 163 0.59 -16.08 16.76
C THR A 163 -0.43 -15.34 15.89
N GLN A 164 -0.11 -15.08 14.63
CA GLN A 164 -1.01 -14.41 13.68
C GLN A 164 -1.46 -15.42 12.65
N SER A 165 -2.33 -16.34 13.06
CA SER A 165 -2.64 -17.54 12.30
C SER A 165 -3.95 -18.19 12.73
N PHE A 166 -4.42 -19.10 11.87
CA PHE A 166 -5.26 -20.22 12.29
C PHE A 166 -4.66 -21.52 11.74
N ALA A 167 -4.99 -22.64 12.37
CA ALA A 167 -4.57 -23.96 11.92
C ALA A 167 -5.66 -25.00 12.08
N LEU A 168 -5.69 -25.97 11.17
CA LEU A 168 -6.42 -27.23 11.31
C LEU A 168 -5.43 -28.29 11.79
N GLU A 169 -5.63 -28.76 13.00
CA GLU A 169 -4.81 -29.76 13.69
C GLU A 169 -5.30 -31.18 13.43
N PHE A 170 -4.33 -32.09 13.33
CA PHE A 170 -4.48 -33.54 13.34
C PHE A 170 -3.55 -34.09 14.41
N ASP A 171 -4.06 -34.18 15.64
CA ASP A 171 -3.31 -34.59 16.82
C ASP A 171 -3.45 -36.10 17.03
N THR A 172 -2.30 -36.77 17.17
CA THR A 172 -2.18 -38.23 17.35
C THR A 172 -1.78 -38.62 18.77
N SER A 173 -1.63 -37.66 19.69
CA SER A 173 -1.02 -37.86 21.00
C SER A 173 -1.75 -37.09 22.11
N LYS A 174 -2.39 -37.82 23.04
CA LYS A 174 -2.99 -37.20 24.21
C LYS A 174 -1.95 -36.60 25.16
N GLN A 175 -1.94 -35.28 25.27
CA GLN A 175 -1.15 -34.52 26.21
C GLN A 175 -2.02 -33.89 27.31
N ASN A 176 -2.07 -34.55 28.48
CA ASN A 176 -2.85 -34.08 29.63
C ASN A 176 -2.50 -32.64 30.08
N THR A 177 -1.27 -32.17 29.83
CA THR A 177 -0.84 -30.80 30.13
C THR A 177 -1.41 -29.76 29.17
N ARG A 178 -1.83 -30.17 27.97
CA ARG A 178 -2.53 -29.37 26.95
C ARG A 178 -4.06 -29.56 27.00
N GLN A 179 -4.50 -30.55 27.78
CA GLN A 179 -5.88 -30.92 28.08
C GLN A 179 -6.63 -31.61 26.94
N ASP A 180 -5.86 -32.26 26.07
CA ASP A 180 -6.37 -32.97 24.91
C ASP A 180 -7.46 -33.97 25.31
N PRO A 181 -8.54 -34.02 24.52
CA PRO A 181 -9.72 -34.77 24.92
C PRO A 181 -9.46 -36.28 24.90
N ASP A 182 -8.72 -36.78 23.92
CA ASP A 182 -8.32 -38.18 23.74
C ASP A 182 -7.00 -38.28 22.95
N ASP A 183 -6.64 -39.52 22.54
CA ASP A 183 -5.40 -39.80 21.84
C ASP A 183 -5.43 -39.31 20.37
N ASN A 184 -6.57 -39.34 19.68
CA ASN A 184 -6.66 -38.93 18.28
C ASN A 184 -7.84 -37.98 18.05
N HIS A 185 -7.54 -36.74 17.70
CA HIS A 185 -8.57 -35.75 17.44
C HIS A 185 -8.16 -34.76 16.35
N ILE A 186 -9.16 -33.99 15.92
CA ILE A 186 -8.98 -32.85 15.05
C ILE A 186 -9.53 -31.61 15.75
N ALA A 187 -8.84 -30.47 15.60
CA ALA A 187 -9.29 -29.19 16.13
C ALA A 187 -8.98 -28.05 15.15
N LEU A 188 -9.72 -26.94 15.31
CA LEU A 188 -9.38 -25.67 14.69
C LEU A 188 -8.68 -24.81 15.75
N ASP A 189 -7.40 -24.59 15.56
CA ASP A 189 -6.54 -23.81 16.44
C ASP A 189 -6.40 -22.37 15.97
N LEU A 190 -6.27 -21.44 16.91
CA LEU A 190 -6.13 -20.03 16.63
C LEU A 190 -4.93 -19.43 17.35
N GLY A 191 -4.20 -18.54 16.68
CA GLY A 191 -3.17 -17.71 17.30
C GLY A 191 -1.99 -18.47 17.91
N GLY A 192 -1.64 -19.63 17.34
CA GLY A 192 -0.51 -20.44 17.83
C GLY A 192 -0.77 -21.13 19.17
N MET A 193 -2.04 -21.31 19.55
CA MET A 193 -2.47 -22.08 20.71
C MET A 193 -3.00 -23.43 20.27
N VAL A 194 -2.42 -24.51 20.79
CA VAL A 194 -2.84 -25.91 20.55
C VAL A 194 -3.56 -26.51 21.76
N ALA A 195 -3.59 -25.79 22.89
CA ALA A 195 -4.13 -26.33 24.14
C ALA A 195 -5.65 -26.08 24.24
N HIS A 196 -6.43 -27.15 24.31
CA HIS A 196 -7.88 -27.07 24.29
C HIS A 196 -8.54 -28.24 25.01
N THR A 197 -9.79 -28.05 25.44
CA THR A 197 -10.60 -29.09 26.09
C THR A 197 -11.78 -29.49 25.21
N LYS A 198 -12.43 -30.59 25.55
CA LYS A 198 -13.66 -31.06 24.87
C LYS A 198 -14.78 -30.02 24.81
N ASP A 199 -14.84 -29.06 25.73
CA ASP A 199 -15.84 -27.99 25.72
C ASP A 199 -15.37 -26.70 25.00
N GLY A 200 -14.17 -26.70 24.44
CA GLY A 200 -13.60 -25.58 23.66
C GLY A 200 -13.15 -24.41 24.54
N THR A 201 -13.13 -24.61 25.87
CA THR A 201 -12.45 -23.68 26.76
C THR A 201 -10.94 -23.90 26.67
N GLN A 202 -10.16 -22.83 26.87
CA GLN A 202 -8.69 -22.90 26.88
C GLN A 202 -8.25 -24.02 27.83
N GLY A 203 -7.58 -25.01 27.27
CA GLY A 203 -6.93 -26.05 28.05
C GLY A 203 -5.62 -25.48 28.62
N GLY A 204 -5.47 -25.50 29.93
CA GLY A 204 -4.20 -25.16 30.59
C GLY A 204 -3.97 -23.68 30.89
N MET A 205 -2.92 -23.39 31.67
CA MET A 205 -2.54 -22.01 32.02
C MET A 205 -2.24 -21.21 30.74
N PRO A 206 -2.57 -19.90 30.69
CA PRO A 206 -2.15 -19.02 29.60
C PRO A 206 -0.66 -19.19 29.33
N LEU A 207 -0.27 -19.27 28.05
CA LEU A 207 1.14 -19.43 27.67
C LEU A 207 2.00 -18.36 28.38
N PRO A 208 3.18 -18.73 28.91
CA PRO A 208 4.09 -17.78 29.53
C PRO A 208 4.31 -16.57 28.61
N GLY A 209 4.01 -15.36 29.08
CA GLY A 209 4.18 -14.13 28.31
C GLY A 209 2.96 -13.61 27.56
N MET A 210 1.82 -14.33 27.54
CA MET A 210 0.57 -13.75 27.01
C MET A 210 0.02 -12.65 27.96
N PRO A 211 -0.35 -11.46 27.43
CA PRO A 211 -1.10 -10.46 28.19
C PRO A 211 -2.38 -11.04 28.81
N SER A 212 -2.70 -10.66 30.05
CA SER A 212 -3.98 -11.01 30.66
C SER A 212 -5.14 -10.47 29.82
N GLY A 213 -5.87 -11.36 29.12
CA GLY A 213 -6.94 -10.99 28.20
C GLY A 213 -6.68 -11.32 26.72
N SER A 214 -5.54 -11.91 26.36
CA SER A 214 -5.32 -12.52 25.04
C SER A 214 -6.10 -13.83 24.90
N SER A 215 -7.43 -13.74 24.86
CA SER A 215 -8.33 -14.89 24.75
C SER A 215 -8.51 -15.28 23.29
N VAL A 216 -7.52 -15.98 22.75
CA VAL A 216 -7.69 -16.74 21.51
C VAL A 216 -7.65 -18.19 21.94
N ALA A 217 -8.80 -18.86 21.96
CA ALA A 217 -8.93 -20.27 22.34
C ALA A 217 -9.15 -21.11 21.06
N PRO A 218 -8.63 -22.34 21.00
CA PRO A 218 -9.02 -23.27 19.94
C PRO A 218 -10.50 -23.60 20.04
N PHE A 219 -11.06 -24.16 18.97
CA PHE A 219 -12.44 -24.64 18.97
C PHE A 219 -12.57 -26.03 19.58
N GLN A 220 -13.81 -26.44 19.85
CA GLN A 220 -14.11 -27.77 20.36
C GLN A 220 -13.53 -28.85 19.44
N PRO A 221 -12.69 -29.76 19.95
CA PRO A 221 -12.14 -30.85 19.18
C PRO A 221 -13.22 -31.90 18.91
N ILE A 222 -13.08 -32.60 17.79
CA ILE A 222 -13.91 -33.76 17.47
C ILE A 222 -13.08 -35.03 17.64
N LEU A 223 -13.56 -35.90 18.53
CA LEU A 223 -12.98 -37.21 18.78
C LEU A 223 -13.20 -38.11 17.57
N LEU A 224 -12.10 -38.64 17.05
CA LEU A 224 -12.15 -39.70 16.06
C LEU A 224 -12.28 -41.03 16.81
N GLY A 225 -13.34 -41.79 16.52
CA GLY A 225 -13.58 -43.05 17.24
C GLY A 225 -12.42 -44.04 17.07
N ALA A 226 -12.28 -45.01 17.97
CA ALA A 226 -11.18 -45.99 17.98
C ALA A 226 -11.02 -46.86 16.70
N LEU A 227 -11.96 -46.77 15.75
CA LEU A 227 -11.91 -47.44 14.44
C LEU A 227 -11.31 -46.56 13.32
N GLU A 228 -11.00 -45.30 13.60
CA GLU A 228 -10.58 -44.26 12.65
C GLU A 228 -9.28 -43.58 13.11
N SER A 229 -8.23 -44.37 13.36
CA SER A 229 -6.90 -43.82 13.74
C SER A 229 -6.35 -42.90 12.64
N LEU A 230 -5.77 -41.76 13.06
CA LEU A 230 -5.04 -40.85 12.17
C LEU A 230 -3.73 -41.48 11.67
N GLU A 231 -3.18 -42.42 12.43
CA GLU A 231 -1.98 -43.17 12.10
C GLU A 231 -2.29 -44.48 11.35
N SER A 232 -1.40 -44.84 10.44
CA SER A 232 -1.47 -46.12 9.73
C SER A 232 -0.73 -47.24 10.47
N THR A 233 -1.40 -48.37 10.74
CA THR A 233 -0.81 -49.59 11.32
C THR A 233 0.03 -50.40 10.33
N THR A 234 -0.19 -50.21 9.04
CA THR A 234 0.62 -50.81 7.99
C THR A 234 1.50 -49.73 7.39
N ALA A 235 2.81 -49.96 7.31
CA ALA A 235 3.78 -49.06 6.67
C ALA A 235 3.54 -48.84 5.15
N SER A 236 2.37 -49.23 4.64
CA SER A 236 2.02 -49.27 3.24
C SER A 236 0.63 -48.65 3.01
N PHE A 237 0.63 -47.51 2.31
CA PHE A 237 -0.46 -47.02 1.44
C PHE A 237 -1.67 -46.33 2.07
N ASP A 238 -1.74 -46.14 3.39
CA ASP A 238 -2.89 -45.45 3.96
C ASP A 238 -2.71 -43.92 3.87
N THR A 239 -3.55 -43.27 3.05
CA THR A 239 -3.53 -41.82 2.83
C THR A 239 -4.87 -41.23 3.25
N ARG A 240 -4.85 -39.98 3.71
CA ARG A 240 -6.03 -39.22 4.11
C ARG A 240 -6.22 -38.09 3.15
N ASP A 241 -7.41 -37.97 2.61
CA ASP A 241 -7.82 -36.79 1.85
C ASP A 241 -8.66 -35.90 2.78
N VAL A 242 -8.28 -34.64 2.87
CA VAL A 242 -8.85 -33.65 3.78
C VAL A 242 -9.32 -32.45 2.98
N TRP A 243 -10.58 -32.06 3.16
CA TRP A 243 -11.12 -30.80 2.67
C TRP A 243 -11.39 -29.85 3.82
N LEU A 244 -11.04 -28.58 3.64
CA LEU A 244 -11.42 -27.47 4.52
C LEU A 244 -12.15 -26.42 3.69
N ASP A 245 -13.43 -26.19 3.98
CA ASP A 245 -14.17 -25.03 3.48
C ASP A 245 -14.25 -23.99 4.59
N TYR A 246 -13.48 -22.91 4.49
CA TYR A 246 -13.68 -21.70 5.28
C TYR A 246 -14.58 -20.76 4.48
N GLU A 247 -15.88 -20.90 4.68
CA GLU A 247 -16.92 -20.23 3.89
C GLU A 247 -17.44 -19.00 4.63
N CYS A 248 -17.31 -17.83 4.01
CA CYS A 248 -17.82 -16.56 4.53
C CYS A 248 -19.07 -16.12 3.75
N SER A 249 -20.19 -16.01 4.46
CA SER A 249 -21.46 -15.53 3.88
C SER A 249 -21.58 -14.00 3.88
N ALA A 250 -20.82 -13.35 4.76
CA ALA A 250 -20.64 -11.91 4.89
C ALA A 250 -19.36 -11.65 5.73
N PRO A 251 -18.82 -10.42 5.77
CA PRO A 251 -17.70 -10.09 6.65
C PRO A 251 -17.97 -10.49 8.10
N ASN A 252 -17.06 -11.25 8.70
CA ASN A 252 -17.15 -11.82 10.05
C ASN A 252 -18.32 -12.79 10.29
N ALA A 253 -18.86 -13.38 9.22
CA ALA A 253 -19.91 -14.39 9.28
C ALA A 253 -19.45 -15.65 8.52
N CYS A 254 -18.41 -16.29 9.05
CA CYS A 254 -17.74 -17.42 8.43
C CYS A 254 -18.01 -18.74 9.16
N THR A 255 -17.89 -19.84 8.42
CA THR A 255 -18.03 -21.22 8.90
C THR A 255 -16.90 -22.06 8.33
N ALA A 256 -16.19 -22.79 9.19
CA ALA A 256 -15.21 -23.79 8.77
C ALA A 256 -15.86 -25.18 8.75
N LYS A 257 -15.81 -25.87 7.61
CA LYS A 257 -16.28 -27.24 7.44
C LYS A 257 -15.11 -28.13 7.04
N VAL A 258 -14.83 -29.14 7.85
CA VAL A 258 -13.75 -30.10 7.57
C VAL A 258 -14.37 -31.43 7.16
N TYR A 259 -13.83 -32.03 6.11
CA TYR A 259 -14.23 -33.33 5.61
C TYR A 259 -12.99 -34.20 5.49
N ILE A 260 -13.09 -35.46 5.91
CA ILE A 260 -11.96 -36.40 5.85
C ILE A 260 -12.45 -37.70 5.22
N THR A 261 -11.67 -38.24 4.29
CA THR A 261 -11.84 -39.62 3.80
C THR A 261 -10.58 -40.44 4.01
N PHE A 262 -10.80 -41.70 4.37
CA PHE A 262 -9.75 -42.72 4.48
C PHE A 262 -9.64 -43.44 3.14
N ASN A 263 -8.53 -43.27 2.44
CA ASN A 263 -8.29 -43.97 1.19
C ASN A 263 -7.63 -45.34 1.46
N ASN A 264 -8.43 -46.30 1.91
CA ASN A 264 -8.04 -47.69 2.10
C ASN A 264 -8.20 -48.49 0.80
N ALA A 265 -7.56 -48.09 -0.29
CA ALA A 265 -7.59 -48.87 -1.52
C ALA A 265 -6.64 -50.07 -1.42
N SER A 266 -7.05 -51.13 -0.71
CA SER A 266 -6.35 -52.42 -0.68
C SER A 266 -6.58 -53.18 -2.00
N ASN A 267 -6.09 -52.67 -3.13
CA ASN A 267 -6.06 -53.45 -4.35
C ASN A 267 -4.80 -54.33 -4.36
N SER A 268 -5.00 -55.64 -4.51
CA SER A 268 -3.97 -56.68 -4.62
C SER A 268 -3.04 -56.54 -5.85
N LEU A 269 -3.20 -55.48 -6.62
CA LEU A 269 -2.38 -55.07 -7.76
C LEU A 269 -1.82 -53.70 -7.40
N GLY A 270 -0.61 -53.68 -6.84
CA GLY A 270 -0.04 -52.52 -6.14
C GLY A 270 -0.29 -51.18 -6.82
N PHE A 271 -0.77 -50.22 -6.03
CA PHE A 271 -0.93 -48.84 -6.47
C PHE A 271 0.40 -48.29 -6.99
N ALA A 272 0.31 -47.73 -8.21
CA ALA A 272 1.30 -46.86 -8.79
C ALA A 272 1.18 -45.49 -8.09
N ASP A 273 1.82 -45.36 -6.93
CA ASP A 273 2.04 -44.11 -6.19
C ASP A 273 2.99 -43.13 -6.94
N VAL A 274 2.91 -43.14 -8.28
CA VAL A 274 3.80 -42.43 -9.21
C VAL A 274 2.99 -41.61 -10.23
N THR A 275 1.68 -41.81 -10.30
CA THR A 275 0.78 -40.97 -11.07
C THR A 275 -0.25 -40.45 -10.10
N THR A 276 -0.55 -39.16 -10.17
CA THR A 276 -1.79 -38.60 -9.63
C THR A 276 -2.93 -39.60 -9.85
N PRO A 277 -3.75 -39.91 -8.83
CA PRO A 277 -4.84 -40.85 -9.04
C PRO A 277 -5.68 -40.32 -10.20
N ALA A 278 -5.90 -41.15 -11.23
CA ALA A 278 -6.67 -40.79 -12.41
C ALA A 278 -8.11 -40.32 -12.11
N THR A 279 -8.54 -40.49 -10.85
CA THR A 279 -9.72 -39.90 -10.23
C THR A 279 -9.41 -39.52 -8.77
N LEU A 280 -9.42 -38.22 -8.43
CA LEU A 280 -9.34 -37.77 -7.05
C LEU A 280 -10.60 -38.18 -6.26
N PRO A 281 -10.50 -38.42 -4.94
CA PRO A 281 -11.64 -38.92 -4.17
C PRO A 281 -12.75 -37.89 -4.11
N MET A 282 -13.99 -38.36 -4.09
CA MET A 282 -15.16 -37.49 -3.93
C MET A 282 -15.22 -36.98 -2.49
N LYS A 283 -15.36 -35.67 -2.34
CA LYS A 283 -15.58 -35.03 -1.04
C LYS A 283 -16.82 -35.62 -0.35
N PRO A 284 -16.74 -35.97 0.94
CA PRO A 284 -17.89 -36.47 1.69
C PRO A 284 -19.08 -35.51 1.67
N ALA A 285 -20.29 -36.07 1.64
CA ALA A 285 -21.52 -35.28 1.68
C ALA A 285 -21.77 -34.59 3.03
N ALA A 286 -21.21 -35.12 4.11
CA ALA A 286 -21.32 -34.57 5.46
C ALA A 286 -19.92 -34.21 6.00
N PRO A 287 -19.75 -33.02 6.62
CA PRO A 287 -18.51 -32.65 7.26
C PRO A 287 -18.27 -33.47 8.53
N THR A 288 -17.00 -33.81 8.77
CA THR A 288 -16.51 -34.37 10.02
C THR A 288 -16.55 -33.32 11.14
N MET A 289 -16.21 -32.05 10.81
CA MET A 289 -16.24 -30.92 11.74
C MET A 289 -16.94 -29.72 11.14
N VAL A 290 -17.73 -29.02 11.96
CA VAL A 290 -18.31 -27.72 11.61
C VAL A 290 -18.05 -26.75 12.75
N VAL A 291 -17.43 -25.62 12.42
CA VAL A 291 -17.20 -24.50 13.33
C VAL A 291 -17.90 -23.27 12.76
N GLU A 292 -18.90 -22.77 13.46
CA GLU A 292 -19.70 -21.62 13.05
C GLU A 292 -19.28 -20.33 13.77
N ASN A 293 -19.75 -19.18 13.27
CA ASN A 293 -19.55 -17.86 13.85
C ASN A 293 -18.07 -17.43 13.92
N LEU A 294 -17.30 -17.81 12.90
CA LEU A 294 -15.91 -17.40 12.75
C LEU A 294 -15.80 -15.98 12.18
N PRO A 295 -14.78 -15.20 12.62
CA PRO A 295 -14.46 -13.93 11.99
C PRO A 295 -13.81 -14.14 10.61
N ASP A 296 -13.55 -13.05 9.90
CA ASP A 296 -12.78 -13.12 8.64
C ASP A 296 -11.37 -13.68 8.89
N ILE A 297 -10.80 -14.42 7.92
CA ILE A 297 -9.43 -14.96 8.00
C ILE A 297 -8.42 -13.84 8.34
N ALA A 298 -8.57 -12.67 7.71
CA ALA A 298 -7.71 -11.51 7.95
C ALA A 298 -7.66 -11.06 9.42
N SER A 299 -8.72 -11.34 10.21
CA SER A 299 -8.74 -11.03 11.65
C SER A 299 -7.75 -11.90 12.43
N HIS A 300 -7.61 -13.17 12.06
CA HIS A 300 -6.63 -14.09 12.67
C HIS A 300 -5.21 -13.72 12.27
N LEU A 301 -5.02 -13.29 11.02
CA LEU A 301 -3.73 -12.90 10.45
C LEU A 301 -3.27 -11.51 10.87
N LYS A 302 -4.18 -10.66 11.37
CA LYS A 302 -3.95 -9.22 11.60
C LYS A 302 -3.42 -8.49 10.36
N ALA A 303 -3.77 -9.02 9.19
CA ALA A 303 -3.36 -8.52 7.88
C ALA A 303 -4.32 -9.03 6.81
N GLU A 304 -4.44 -8.29 5.71
CA GLU A 304 -5.23 -8.69 4.55
C GLU A 304 -4.50 -9.70 3.65
N LYS A 305 -3.28 -10.10 4.01
CA LYS A 305 -2.49 -11.10 3.30
C LYS A 305 -1.84 -12.06 4.30
N GLY A 306 -1.69 -13.33 3.91
CA GLY A 306 -0.94 -14.33 4.66
C GLY A 306 -0.50 -15.48 3.77
N VAL A 307 0.35 -16.37 4.28
CA VAL A 307 0.81 -17.56 3.55
C VAL A 307 0.16 -18.81 4.13
N ALA A 308 -0.14 -19.78 3.27
CA ALA A 308 -0.67 -21.07 3.67
C ALA A 308 0.42 -22.15 3.58
N GLY A 309 0.30 -23.20 4.40
CA GLY A 309 1.26 -24.27 4.43
C GLY A 309 0.95 -25.30 5.49
N PHE A 310 1.96 -26.07 5.84
CA PHE A 310 1.86 -27.15 6.82
C PHE A 310 3.00 -27.10 7.81
N SER A 311 2.76 -27.61 9.01
CA SER A 311 3.78 -27.87 9.99
C SER A 311 3.51 -29.17 10.73
N ALA A 312 4.56 -29.80 11.24
CA ALA A 312 4.43 -31.01 12.05
C ALA A 312 5.57 -31.09 13.06
N ALA A 313 5.38 -31.89 14.11
CA ALA A 313 6.45 -32.25 15.03
C ALA A 313 6.31 -33.70 15.48
N THR A 314 7.42 -34.25 15.98
CA THR A 314 7.44 -35.57 16.58
C THR A 314 7.77 -35.51 18.06
N GLY A 315 7.17 -36.43 18.80
CA GLY A 315 7.45 -36.68 20.21
C GLY A 315 8.57 -37.71 20.38
N LEU A 316 8.48 -38.49 21.46
CA LEU A 316 9.39 -39.61 21.69
C LEU A 316 9.00 -40.87 20.89
N THR A 317 7.70 -41.09 20.70
CA THR A 317 7.16 -42.02 19.71
C THR A 317 7.04 -41.25 18.41
N ALA A 318 7.86 -41.57 17.42
CA ALA A 318 7.99 -40.73 16.24
C ALA A 318 7.04 -41.16 15.12
N ASP A 319 6.43 -40.18 14.46
CA ASP A 319 5.77 -40.31 13.17
C ASP A 319 6.52 -39.62 12.03
N GLU A 320 6.40 -40.15 10.83
CA GLU A 320 6.64 -39.40 9.61
C GLU A 320 5.37 -38.67 9.18
N HIS A 321 5.50 -37.38 8.91
CA HIS A 321 4.43 -36.53 8.38
C HIS A 321 4.76 -36.13 6.94
N LEU A 322 3.91 -36.57 6.00
CA LEU A 322 4.08 -36.34 4.57
C LEU A 322 2.80 -35.74 3.99
N VAL A 323 2.93 -34.59 3.30
CA VAL A 323 1.87 -34.04 2.44
C VAL A 323 2.22 -34.39 1.00
N THR A 324 1.37 -35.19 0.36
CA THR A 324 1.63 -35.75 -0.98
C THR A 324 1.12 -34.85 -2.10
N TYR A 325 0.06 -34.10 -1.83
CA TYR A 325 -0.43 -33.02 -2.68
C TYR A 325 -1.30 -32.07 -1.85
N TRP A 326 -1.48 -30.86 -2.35
CA TRP A 326 -2.52 -29.95 -1.87
C TRP A 326 -2.97 -28.99 -2.96
N VAL A 327 -4.21 -28.53 -2.82
CA VAL A 327 -4.81 -27.47 -3.59
C VAL A 327 -5.54 -26.50 -2.66
N ALA A 328 -5.49 -25.21 -2.96
CA ALA A 328 -6.23 -24.20 -2.21
C ALA A 328 -6.78 -23.12 -3.15
N GLY A 329 -8.04 -22.74 -3.00
CA GLY A 329 -8.78 -21.80 -3.85
C GLY A 329 -9.67 -20.84 -3.05
N LYS A 330 -10.11 -19.73 -3.66
CA LYS A 330 -11.09 -18.80 -3.06
C LYS A 330 -12.55 -19.12 -3.42
N THR A 331 -12.74 -19.94 -4.43
CA THR A 331 -14.02 -20.50 -4.84
C THR A 331 -14.10 -21.94 -4.38
N PRO A 332 -15.33 -22.49 -4.17
CA PRO A 332 -15.48 -23.90 -3.90
C PRO A 332 -14.69 -24.72 -4.92
N LEU A 333 -13.93 -25.71 -4.44
CA LEU A 333 -13.28 -26.67 -5.32
C LEU A 333 -14.39 -27.55 -5.93
N ILE A 334 -14.91 -27.11 -7.09
CA ILE A 334 -16.01 -27.77 -7.80
C ILE A 334 -15.43 -28.93 -8.60
N ASP A 335 -15.86 -30.15 -8.27
CA ASP A 335 -15.73 -31.31 -9.15
C ASP A 335 -16.93 -31.31 -10.10
N SER A 336 -16.84 -30.57 -11.21
CA SER A 336 -17.98 -30.38 -12.13
C SER A 336 -18.39 -31.69 -12.82
N ASP A 337 -17.48 -32.66 -12.90
CA ASP A 337 -17.63 -33.90 -13.66
C ASP A 337 -17.60 -35.18 -12.78
N LEU A 338 -17.68 -35.01 -11.45
CA LEU A 338 -17.72 -36.07 -10.42
C LEU A 338 -16.52 -37.05 -10.44
N ASN A 339 -15.39 -36.68 -11.02
CA ASN A 339 -14.29 -37.62 -11.21
C ASN A 339 -12.87 -37.04 -11.12
N ASN A 340 -12.62 -35.73 -11.15
CA ASN A 340 -11.24 -35.25 -11.09
C ASN A 340 -11.10 -33.82 -10.56
N LEU A 341 -10.66 -33.70 -9.31
CA LEU A 341 -10.17 -32.46 -8.73
C LEU A 341 -8.86 -31.95 -9.42
N GLU A 342 -8.31 -32.72 -10.38
CA GLU A 342 -7.27 -32.26 -11.32
C GLU A 342 -7.79 -31.15 -12.25
N ASP A 343 -9.10 -31.10 -12.54
CA ASP A 343 -9.71 -30.07 -13.38
C ASP A 343 -9.63 -28.67 -12.77
N ALA A 344 -9.59 -28.57 -11.43
CA ALA A 344 -9.41 -27.31 -10.71
C ALA A 344 -8.01 -26.70 -10.92
N CYS A 345 -7.07 -27.49 -11.44
CA CYS A 345 -5.67 -27.12 -11.69
C CYS A 345 -5.31 -27.14 -13.18
N GLU A 346 -6.26 -27.49 -14.05
CA GLU A 346 -6.08 -27.55 -15.51
C GLU A 346 -6.22 -26.16 -16.11
N CYS A 347 -5.08 -25.52 -16.37
CA CYS A 347 -5.04 -24.17 -16.93
C CYS A 347 -5.52 -24.11 -18.40
N THR A 348 -5.58 -25.25 -19.11
CA THR A 348 -6.15 -25.32 -20.46
C THR A 348 -7.68 -25.20 -20.47
N LYS A 349 -8.37 -25.60 -19.40
CA LYS A 349 -9.82 -25.38 -19.23
C LYS A 349 -10.12 -24.05 -18.55
N PHE A 350 -9.26 -23.65 -17.61
CA PHE A 350 -9.41 -22.41 -16.85
C PHE A 350 -8.15 -21.55 -16.96
N PRO A 351 -7.99 -20.78 -18.06
CA PRO A 351 -6.80 -19.96 -18.28
C PRO A 351 -6.58 -18.87 -17.21
N SER A 352 -7.64 -18.46 -16.50
CA SER A 352 -7.57 -17.52 -15.37
C SER A 352 -6.84 -18.08 -14.14
N LEU A 353 -6.57 -19.39 -14.08
CA LEU A 353 -5.78 -19.99 -13.01
C LEU A 353 -4.32 -19.56 -13.02
N CYS A 354 -3.77 -19.27 -14.20
CA CYS A 354 -2.38 -18.85 -14.35
C CYS A 354 -2.31 -17.33 -14.35
N VAL A 355 -2.27 -16.72 -13.17
CA VAL A 355 -2.10 -15.27 -13.00
C VAL A 355 -0.88 -14.96 -12.13
N ASP A 356 -0.35 -13.75 -12.29
CA ASP A 356 0.79 -13.22 -11.54
C ASP A 356 2.02 -14.14 -11.54
N ASN A 357 2.23 -14.85 -10.44
CA ASN A 357 3.43 -15.61 -10.11
C ASN A 357 3.50 -16.99 -10.77
N LEU A 358 2.37 -17.52 -11.27
CA LEU A 358 2.33 -18.76 -12.04
C LEU A 358 1.77 -18.48 -13.44
N PRO A 359 2.42 -17.62 -14.23
CA PRO A 359 1.74 -17.02 -15.35
C PRO A 359 1.59 -17.99 -16.53
N ILE A 360 2.43 -19.02 -16.66
CA ILE A 360 2.47 -19.81 -17.90
C ILE A 360 1.65 -21.07 -17.74
N CYS A 361 0.67 -21.24 -18.61
CA CYS A 361 -0.03 -22.51 -18.77
C CYS A 361 0.81 -23.45 -19.65
N ASP A 362 1.31 -24.56 -19.09
CA ASP A 362 2.12 -25.54 -19.82
C ASP A 362 1.28 -26.75 -20.26
N PRO A 363 0.89 -26.85 -21.54
CA PRO A 363 0.04 -27.93 -22.05
C PRO A 363 0.80 -29.22 -22.35
N SER A 364 2.10 -29.34 -22.04
CA SER A 364 2.93 -30.50 -22.42
C SER A 364 2.45 -31.85 -21.86
N THR A 365 1.60 -31.83 -20.83
CA THR A 365 0.95 -33.01 -20.22
C THR A 365 -0.44 -33.34 -20.79
N GLY A 366 -0.97 -32.52 -21.71
CA GLY A 366 -2.32 -32.67 -22.27
C GLY A 366 -3.44 -32.03 -21.45
N GLN A 367 -3.24 -31.81 -20.15
CA GLN A 367 -4.20 -31.16 -19.22
C GLN A 367 -3.72 -29.80 -18.68
N GLY A 368 -2.56 -29.27 -19.09
CA GLY A 368 -2.15 -27.89 -18.78
C GLY A 368 -1.93 -27.56 -17.30
N PHE A 369 -0.70 -27.27 -16.86
CA PHE A 369 -0.45 -26.79 -15.49
C PHE A 369 0.19 -25.40 -15.45
N CYS A 370 -0.17 -24.59 -14.45
CA CYS A 370 0.44 -23.28 -14.23
C CYS A 370 1.86 -23.44 -13.68
N ARG A 371 2.82 -22.79 -14.34
CA ARG A 371 4.22 -22.74 -13.92
C ARG A 371 4.80 -21.34 -14.06
N ASP A 372 5.99 -21.18 -13.50
CA ASP A 372 6.78 -19.98 -13.63
C ASP A 372 7.17 -19.77 -15.10
N CYS A 373 7.36 -18.52 -15.47
CA CYS A 373 7.96 -18.22 -16.76
C CYS A 373 9.42 -18.70 -16.79
N LEU A 374 9.87 -19.16 -17.96
CA LEU A 374 11.24 -19.60 -18.20
C LEU A 374 12.04 -18.54 -18.95
N ASP A 375 11.38 -17.76 -19.80
CA ASP A 375 11.96 -16.66 -20.55
C ASP A 375 10.90 -15.61 -20.94
N ASN A 376 11.37 -14.48 -21.49
CA ASN A 376 10.52 -13.36 -21.86
C ASN A 376 9.53 -13.69 -22.99
N SER A 377 9.82 -14.67 -23.86
CA SER A 377 8.94 -15.00 -24.99
C SER A 377 7.62 -15.61 -24.52
N GLU A 378 7.65 -16.36 -23.41
CA GLU A 378 6.45 -16.90 -22.78
C GLU A 378 5.56 -15.80 -22.20
N CYS A 379 6.18 -14.78 -21.60
CA CYS A 379 5.48 -13.64 -21.01
C CYS A 379 4.89 -12.72 -22.09
N GLU A 380 5.67 -12.36 -23.11
CA GLU A 380 5.22 -11.54 -24.24
C GLU A 380 4.03 -12.20 -24.97
N ALA A 381 4.06 -13.52 -25.17
CA ALA A 381 2.97 -14.25 -25.79
C ALA A 381 1.68 -14.26 -24.94
N LYS A 382 1.82 -14.16 -23.62
CA LYS A 382 0.69 -14.18 -22.68
C LYS A 382 0.07 -12.80 -22.49
N ASP A 383 0.91 -11.82 -22.19
CA ASP A 383 0.50 -10.45 -21.88
C ASP A 383 1.57 -9.47 -22.38
N GLY A 384 1.22 -8.72 -23.43
CA GLY A 384 2.12 -7.73 -24.01
C GLY A 384 2.42 -6.54 -23.09
N GLN A 385 1.65 -6.34 -22.01
CA GLN A 385 1.95 -5.33 -20.99
C GLN A 385 3.00 -5.82 -19.99
N LYS A 386 3.10 -7.14 -19.79
CA LYS A 386 4.06 -7.77 -18.86
C LYS A 386 5.02 -8.73 -19.59
N PRO A 387 5.87 -8.23 -20.51
CA PRO A 387 6.67 -9.09 -21.40
C PRO A 387 7.94 -9.66 -20.75
N ILE A 388 8.26 -9.29 -19.50
CA ILE A 388 9.53 -9.68 -18.86
C ILE A 388 9.31 -10.83 -17.90
N CYS A 389 10.14 -11.87 -18.00
CA CYS A 389 10.15 -12.96 -17.03
C CYS A 389 11.12 -12.65 -15.87
N ASP A 390 10.60 -12.63 -14.64
CA ASP A 390 11.40 -12.45 -13.42
C ASP A 390 12.02 -13.78 -12.95
N ILE A 391 13.07 -14.23 -13.64
CA ILE A 391 13.60 -15.61 -13.54
C ILE A 391 14.09 -15.99 -12.13
N ILE A 392 13.54 -17.08 -11.56
CA ILE A 392 13.89 -17.62 -10.23
C ILE A 392 15.38 -17.93 -10.07
N ASN A 393 16.00 -18.57 -11.06
CA ASN A 393 17.44 -18.91 -11.02
C ASN A 393 18.37 -17.68 -10.98
N LYS A 394 17.82 -16.48 -11.17
CA LYS A 394 18.52 -15.20 -11.03
C LYS A 394 18.06 -14.42 -9.78
N GLY A 395 17.31 -15.06 -8.87
CA GLY A 395 16.76 -14.45 -7.66
C GLY A 395 15.40 -13.78 -7.86
N GLY A 396 14.72 -14.02 -8.99
CA GLY A 396 13.39 -13.50 -9.30
C GLY A 396 12.24 -14.33 -8.74
N THR A 397 11.01 -13.86 -8.98
CA THR A 397 9.75 -14.45 -8.47
C THR A 397 9.16 -15.56 -9.36
N GLY A 398 9.54 -15.65 -10.64
CA GLY A 398 8.91 -16.53 -11.62
C GLY A 398 7.69 -15.93 -12.32
N ALA A 399 7.32 -14.69 -11.98
CA ALA A 399 6.20 -13.96 -12.56
C ALA A 399 6.55 -13.29 -13.89
N CYS A 400 5.51 -13.01 -14.68
CA CYS A 400 5.59 -12.09 -15.81
C CYS A 400 5.34 -10.67 -15.29
N VAL A 401 6.30 -9.78 -15.51
CA VAL A 401 6.33 -8.42 -14.99
C VAL A 401 6.52 -7.42 -16.12
N GLU A 402 6.25 -6.14 -15.84
CA GLU A 402 6.44 -5.07 -16.82
C GLU A 402 7.92 -4.74 -16.96
N CYS A 403 8.65 -4.69 -15.83
CA CYS A 403 10.04 -4.26 -15.83
C CYS A 403 10.89 -4.86 -14.69
N LEU A 404 12.19 -4.96 -14.97
CA LEU A 404 13.23 -5.22 -13.96
C LEU A 404 14.24 -4.06 -13.89
N VAL A 405 14.35 -3.28 -14.97
CA VAL A 405 15.21 -2.11 -15.12
C VAL A 405 14.50 -1.03 -15.94
N HIS A 406 14.92 0.24 -15.82
CA HIS A 406 14.30 1.37 -16.56
C HIS A 406 14.23 1.11 -18.07
N GLY A 407 15.25 0.47 -18.65
CA GLY A 407 15.27 0.14 -20.09
C GLY A 407 14.19 -0.82 -20.57
N ASN A 408 13.40 -1.43 -19.67
CA ASN A 408 12.22 -2.21 -20.04
C ASN A 408 10.98 -1.33 -20.27
N CYS A 409 10.97 -0.12 -19.73
CA CYS A 409 9.83 0.79 -19.80
C CYS A 409 9.93 1.65 -21.07
N LEU A 410 9.20 1.25 -22.11
CA LEU A 410 9.24 1.90 -23.42
C LEU A 410 8.17 2.98 -23.60
N ASN A 411 7.21 3.08 -22.68
CA ASN A 411 6.20 4.13 -22.67
C ASN A 411 6.85 5.45 -22.21
N PRO A 412 6.84 6.52 -23.03
CA PRO A 412 7.39 7.82 -22.62
C PRO A 412 6.70 8.46 -21.42
N GLU A 413 5.44 8.12 -21.16
CA GLU A 413 4.69 8.61 -19.98
C GLU A 413 5.07 7.86 -18.69
N GLU A 414 5.65 6.67 -18.81
CA GLU A 414 6.05 5.81 -17.70
C GLU A 414 7.46 5.24 -17.94
N PRO A 415 8.50 6.08 -18.02
CA PRO A 415 9.83 5.65 -18.47
C PRO A 415 10.65 4.95 -17.37
N PHE A 416 10.16 4.91 -16.12
CA PHE A 416 10.90 4.39 -14.98
C PHE A 416 10.37 3.04 -14.54
N CYS A 417 11.27 2.19 -14.04
CA CYS A 417 10.90 0.90 -13.48
C CYS A 417 10.96 0.96 -11.96
N ASN A 418 9.84 0.69 -11.28
CA ASN A 418 9.84 0.50 -9.83
C ASN A 418 10.20 -0.96 -9.49
N PRO A 419 11.42 -1.23 -8.99
CA PRO A 419 11.88 -2.61 -8.78
C PRO A 419 11.21 -3.30 -7.60
N ALA A 420 10.46 -2.58 -6.74
CA ALA A 420 9.75 -3.15 -5.61
C ALA A 420 8.44 -3.81 -6.05
N VAL A 421 7.71 -3.19 -6.97
CA VAL A 421 6.43 -3.70 -7.49
C VAL A 421 6.54 -4.29 -8.91
N LYS A 422 7.69 -4.09 -9.59
CA LYS A 422 7.99 -4.59 -10.95
C LYS A 422 7.10 -4.02 -12.06
N GLU A 423 6.67 -2.78 -11.86
CA GLU A 423 5.79 -2.03 -12.76
C GLU A 423 6.48 -0.75 -13.26
N CYS A 424 6.14 -0.33 -14.47
CA CYS A 424 6.60 0.94 -15.02
C CYS A 424 5.81 2.10 -14.42
N THR A 425 6.47 3.25 -14.26
CA THR A 425 5.89 4.44 -13.63
C THR A 425 6.46 5.72 -14.22
N GLY A 426 5.65 6.79 -14.19
CA GLY A 426 6.07 8.16 -14.50
C GLY A 426 6.80 8.84 -13.33
N ASN A 427 6.77 8.24 -12.15
CA ASN A 427 7.29 8.86 -10.94
C ASN A 427 8.79 8.67 -10.75
N CYS A 428 9.48 9.74 -10.35
CA CYS A 428 10.91 9.77 -10.12
C CYS A 428 11.26 9.45 -8.65
N THR A 429 12.53 9.14 -8.40
CA THR A 429 13.09 9.01 -7.03
C THR A 429 14.14 10.07 -6.71
N ASN A 430 14.77 10.64 -7.74
CA ASN A 430 15.81 11.65 -7.65
C ASN A 430 15.93 12.39 -8.99
N ASP A 431 16.69 13.49 -9.00
CA ASP A 431 16.85 14.38 -10.15
C ASP A 431 17.51 13.72 -11.36
N ASP A 432 18.39 12.73 -11.16
CA ASP A 432 19.09 12.02 -12.26
C ASP A 432 18.11 11.23 -13.16
N MET A 433 16.88 11.02 -12.69
CA MET A 433 15.81 10.40 -13.47
C MET A 433 15.05 11.40 -14.34
N CYS A 434 15.10 12.69 -14.02
CA CYS A 434 14.39 13.74 -14.75
C CYS A 434 15.27 14.33 -15.87
N SER A 435 14.65 15.12 -16.76
CA SER A 435 15.40 15.83 -17.80
C SER A 435 16.34 16.86 -17.16
N PRO A 436 17.41 17.33 -17.85
CA PRO A 436 18.34 18.31 -17.28
C PRO A 436 17.72 19.64 -16.81
N ASP A 437 16.54 19.99 -17.33
CA ASP A 437 15.77 21.22 -17.00
C ASP A 437 14.58 20.92 -16.07
N GLU A 438 14.62 19.77 -15.41
CA GLU A 438 13.60 19.29 -14.46
C GLU A 438 14.27 18.78 -13.18
N TRP A 439 13.51 18.76 -12.10
CA TRP A 439 13.90 18.20 -10.80
C TRP A 439 12.80 17.28 -10.27
N CYS A 440 13.15 16.38 -9.35
CA CYS A 440 12.23 15.39 -8.82
C CYS A 440 11.57 15.85 -7.51
N ASP A 441 10.30 16.25 -7.53
CA ASP A 441 9.59 16.59 -6.30
C ASP A 441 9.01 15.36 -5.61
N ASN A 442 9.66 14.91 -4.53
CA ASN A 442 9.20 13.77 -3.73
C ASN A 442 8.84 14.19 -2.29
N PRO A 443 7.66 14.79 -2.07
CA PRO A 443 7.27 15.30 -0.76
C PRO A 443 6.96 14.19 0.26
N THR A 444 6.64 12.97 -0.21
CA THR A 444 6.29 11.83 0.66
C THR A 444 7.52 11.04 1.11
N GLY A 445 8.64 11.15 0.38
CA GLY A 445 9.82 10.31 0.58
C GLY A 445 9.59 8.84 0.23
N GLU A 446 8.48 8.53 -0.43
CA GLU A 446 8.19 7.19 -0.90
C GLU A 446 9.06 6.89 -2.13
N ALA A 447 9.51 5.65 -2.26
CA ALA A 447 10.27 5.23 -3.44
C ALA A 447 9.37 5.29 -4.68
N PHE A 448 9.79 6.05 -5.69
CA PHE A 448 9.02 6.35 -6.91
C PHE A 448 7.70 7.06 -6.61
N GLY A 449 7.72 7.98 -5.63
CA GLY A 449 6.58 8.84 -5.30
C GLY A 449 6.72 10.29 -5.79
N GLY A 450 7.81 10.64 -6.50
CA GLY A 450 8.05 12.00 -6.95
C GLY A 450 7.60 12.28 -8.37
N ASP A 451 7.35 13.55 -8.70
CA ASP A 451 7.04 14.01 -10.05
C ASP A 451 8.22 14.81 -10.63
N CYS A 452 8.58 14.59 -11.90
CA CYS A 452 9.53 15.46 -12.58
C CYS A 452 8.86 16.80 -12.90
N LEU A 453 9.32 17.86 -12.26
CA LEU A 453 8.81 19.22 -12.43
C LEU A 453 9.83 20.08 -13.15
N PRO A 454 9.41 21.02 -14.03
CA PRO A 454 10.33 21.98 -14.62
C PRO A 454 11.07 22.81 -13.57
N ASP A 455 12.31 23.17 -13.87
CA ASP A 455 13.07 24.14 -13.09
C ASP A 455 12.31 25.47 -12.94
N LEU A 456 12.40 26.07 -11.76
CA LEU A 456 11.73 27.29 -11.41
C LEU A 456 12.33 28.51 -12.12
N ALA A 457 11.45 29.36 -12.65
CA ALA A 457 11.84 30.61 -13.27
C ALA A 457 12.39 31.62 -12.24
N ASN A 458 13.17 32.59 -12.74
CA ASN A 458 13.66 33.69 -11.91
C ASN A 458 12.50 34.49 -11.28
N GLY A 459 12.54 34.67 -9.97
CA GLY A 459 11.50 35.31 -9.16
C GLY A 459 10.51 34.36 -8.50
N GLU A 460 10.53 33.06 -8.84
CA GLU A 460 9.74 32.04 -8.15
C GLU A 460 10.40 31.63 -6.83
N PRO A 461 9.62 31.32 -5.77
CA PRO A 461 10.15 30.91 -4.48
C PRO A 461 10.74 29.50 -4.52
N ILE A 462 11.84 29.28 -3.79
CA ILE A 462 12.36 27.92 -3.53
C ILE A 462 11.24 27.08 -2.89
N PRO A 463 11.01 25.83 -3.34
CA PRO A 463 9.91 25.03 -2.85
C PRO A 463 10.28 24.37 -1.51
N THR A 464 9.27 23.82 -0.84
CA THR A 464 9.46 22.98 0.34
C THR A 464 9.18 21.52 -0.03
N SER A 465 10.18 20.65 0.01
CA SER A 465 10.03 19.21 -0.23
C SER A 465 10.71 18.44 0.89
N ALA A 466 9.91 17.74 1.70
CA ALA A 466 10.33 17.19 3.00
C ALA A 466 11.41 16.11 2.91
N MET A 467 11.54 15.46 1.75
CA MET A 467 12.38 14.27 1.54
C MET A 467 13.19 14.37 0.24
N HIS A 468 13.66 15.59 -0.09
CA HIS A 468 14.58 15.85 -1.20
C HIS A 468 16.04 15.85 -0.74
N THR A 469 16.97 15.48 -1.63
CA THR A 469 18.42 15.58 -1.39
C THR A 469 19.06 16.40 -2.51
N PRO A 470 19.57 17.62 -2.27
CA PRO A 470 19.66 18.35 -0.99
C PRO A 470 18.29 18.76 -0.44
N PRO A 471 18.15 19.03 0.88
CA PRO A 471 16.87 19.46 1.45
C PRO A 471 16.35 20.75 0.81
N LEU A 472 15.07 20.74 0.41
CA LEU A 472 14.36 21.92 -0.07
C LEU A 472 13.44 22.41 1.05
N GLU A 473 13.87 23.45 1.77
CA GLU A 473 13.18 23.97 2.96
C GLU A 473 12.48 25.31 2.73
N GLY A 474 12.31 25.71 1.46
CA GLY A 474 11.82 27.05 1.10
C GLY A 474 12.81 28.17 1.40
N ILE A 475 14.07 27.82 1.62
CA ILE A 475 15.17 28.75 1.92
C ILE A 475 16.20 28.64 0.80
N CYS A 476 16.70 29.78 0.35
CA CYS A 476 17.78 29.82 -0.62
C CYS A 476 19.07 29.27 -0.01
N THR A 477 19.59 28.21 -0.63
CA THR A 477 20.95 27.71 -0.42
C THR A 477 21.56 27.41 -1.78
N PRO A 478 22.90 27.44 -1.94
CA PRO A 478 23.53 27.11 -3.21
C PRO A 478 23.09 25.74 -3.76
N ASP A 479 22.99 24.73 -2.89
CA ASP A 479 22.59 23.38 -3.29
C ASP A 479 21.11 23.32 -3.71
N ALA A 480 20.21 23.99 -2.99
CA ALA A 480 18.80 24.07 -3.38
C ALA A 480 18.61 24.80 -4.72
N ALA A 481 19.38 25.87 -4.95
CA ALA A 481 19.31 26.63 -6.20
C ALA A 481 19.81 25.83 -7.40
N GLN A 482 20.87 25.04 -7.22
CA GLN A 482 21.42 24.19 -8.27
C GLN A 482 20.40 23.15 -8.76
N VAL A 483 19.52 22.67 -7.89
CA VAL A 483 18.49 21.71 -8.27
C VAL A 483 17.24 22.39 -8.79
N ALA A 484 16.64 23.30 -8.01
CA ALA A 484 15.27 23.75 -8.28
C ALA A 484 15.17 24.97 -9.22
N CYS A 485 16.23 25.77 -9.39
CA CYS A 485 16.17 27.01 -10.16
C CYS A 485 16.78 26.85 -11.55
N ALA A 486 16.09 27.37 -12.58
CA ALA A 486 16.58 27.35 -13.96
C ALA A 486 17.91 28.12 -14.12
N SER A 487 18.10 29.15 -13.29
CA SER A 487 19.33 29.96 -13.23
C SER A 487 20.45 29.33 -12.40
N ARG A 488 20.17 28.22 -11.71
CA ARG A 488 21.07 27.52 -10.77
C ARG A 488 21.54 28.40 -9.60
N VAL A 489 20.88 29.52 -9.37
CA VAL A 489 21.14 30.48 -8.30
C VAL A 489 19.84 30.99 -7.69
N CYS A 490 19.91 31.47 -6.47
CA CYS A 490 18.80 32.11 -5.76
C CYS A 490 19.35 33.25 -4.91
N ASP A 491 18.48 34.16 -4.48
CA ASP A 491 18.86 35.26 -3.60
C ASP A 491 18.53 34.94 -2.14
N GLU A 492 19.55 34.94 -1.27
CA GLU A 492 19.39 34.69 0.16
C GLU A 492 18.55 35.78 0.87
N ALA A 493 18.42 36.97 0.27
CA ALA A 493 17.65 38.06 0.86
C ALA A 493 16.13 37.81 0.83
N ASP A 494 15.63 37.07 -0.15
CA ASP A 494 14.19 36.85 -0.34
C ASP A 494 13.78 35.41 -0.70
N ASN A 495 14.73 34.48 -0.79
CA ASN A 495 14.52 33.06 -1.08
C ASN A 495 13.86 32.76 -2.44
N LEU A 496 14.02 33.66 -3.42
CA LEU A 496 13.53 33.44 -4.78
C LEU A 496 14.66 33.07 -5.74
N CYS A 497 14.36 32.27 -6.76
CA CYS A 497 15.27 31.91 -7.84
C CYS A 497 15.78 33.15 -8.59
N GLY A 498 17.05 33.13 -9.00
CA GLY A 498 17.74 34.29 -9.58
C GLY A 498 18.05 35.37 -8.53
N TYR A 499 19.03 36.23 -8.83
CA TYR A 499 19.43 37.35 -7.99
C TYR A 499 18.53 38.58 -8.22
N GLY A 500 18.17 39.25 -7.12
CA GLY A 500 17.47 40.52 -7.10
C GLY A 500 18.38 41.69 -7.46
N VAL A 501 17.81 42.89 -7.53
CA VAL A 501 18.60 44.10 -7.83
C VAL A 501 19.57 44.42 -6.69
N GLY A 502 20.83 44.65 -7.02
CA GLY A 502 21.93 44.90 -6.09
C GLY A 502 22.56 43.64 -5.52
N SER A 503 22.12 42.45 -5.92
CA SER A 503 22.61 41.15 -5.46
C SER A 503 23.29 40.36 -6.57
N GLY A 504 24.23 39.49 -6.18
CA GLY A 504 24.81 38.44 -7.01
C GLY A 504 25.70 38.92 -8.16
N ASP A 505 26.76 38.18 -8.43
CA ASP A 505 27.69 38.52 -9.51
C ASP A 505 27.07 38.24 -10.89
N CYS A 506 27.21 39.18 -11.80
CA CYS A 506 26.80 39.00 -13.18
C CYS A 506 27.70 39.77 -14.16
N ASN A 507 27.64 39.37 -15.43
CA ASN A 507 28.22 40.12 -16.54
C ASN A 507 27.23 40.15 -17.71
N PRO A 508 27.47 40.94 -18.78
CA PRO A 508 26.54 41.03 -19.90
C PRO A 508 26.15 39.69 -20.56
N ALA A 509 26.98 38.65 -20.44
CA ALA A 509 26.68 37.32 -20.97
C ALA A 509 25.83 36.46 -20.01
N THR A 510 25.94 36.66 -18.69
CA THR A 510 25.19 35.88 -17.69
C THR A 510 23.94 36.59 -17.17
N ALA A 511 23.80 37.90 -17.39
CA ALA A 511 22.72 38.73 -16.86
C ALA A 511 21.32 38.17 -17.14
N GLN A 512 21.08 37.66 -18.35
CA GLN A 512 19.80 37.09 -18.77
C GLN A 512 19.45 35.77 -18.06
N VAL A 513 20.44 35.09 -17.48
CA VAL A 513 20.26 33.82 -16.77
C VAL A 513 20.15 34.05 -15.27
N VAL A 514 21.08 34.79 -14.67
CA VAL A 514 21.18 34.88 -13.21
C VAL A 514 20.40 36.04 -12.58
N CYS A 515 20.11 37.11 -13.34
CA CYS A 515 19.41 38.28 -12.83
C CYS A 515 17.92 38.22 -13.17
N ARG A 516 17.06 38.49 -12.20
CA ARG A 516 15.61 38.58 -12.44
C ARG A 516 15.24 39.73 -13.40
N SER A 517 16.06 40.78 -13.43
CA SER A 517 15.91 41.93 -14.35
C SER A 517 16.48 41.68 -15.75
N GLY A 518 17.29 40.61 -15.92
CA GLY A 518 18.02 40.32 -17.15
C GLY A 518 19.21 41.25 -17.44
N VAL A 519 19.56 42.19 -16.56
CA VAL A 519 20.64 43.16 -16.78
C VAL A 519 21.63 43.20 -15.61
N CYS A 520 22.88 43.52 -15.93
CA CYS A 520 23.89 43.88 -14.93
C CYS A 520 23.99 45.39 -14.79
N ASP A 521 24.33 45.81 -13.59
CA ASP A 521 24.74 47.17 -13.30
C ASP A 521 26.23 47.39 -13.62
N ALA A 522 26.68 48.64 -13.52
CA ALA A 522 28.07 48.99 -13.78
C ALA A 522 29.09 48.40 -12.78
N ASN A 523 28.64 47.85 -11.64
CA ASN A 523 29.49 47.19 -10.65
C ASN A 523 29.61 45.67 -10.91
N GLY A 524 28.88 45.12 -11.88
CA GLY A 524 28.84 43.69 -12.15
C GLY A 524 27.93 42.91 -11.20
N VAL A 525 26.92 43.56 -10.62
CA VAL A 525 25.82 42.89 -9.91
C VAL A 525 24.51 43.06 -10.65
N CYS A 526 23.47 42.30 -10.28
CA CYS A 526 22.19 42.41 -10.97
C CYS A 526 21.58 43.81 -10.83
N GLY A 527 21.30 44.44 -11.98
CA GLY A 527 20.84 45.83 -12.06
C GLY A 527 19.34 45.99 -12.23
N CYS A 528 18.86 47.22 -12.28
CA CYS A 528 17.47 47.57 -12.58
C CYS A 528 17.28 47.95 -14.06
N THR A 529 16.04 47.85 -14.54
CA THR A 529 15.59 48.39 -15.84
C THR A 529 14.48 49.43 -15.68
N THR A 530 13.88 49.52 -14.48
CA THR A 530 12.79 50.42 -14.13
C THR A 530 12.92 50.91 -12.68
N ASP A 531 12.39 52.09 -12.39
CA ASP A 531 12.46 52.63 -11.02
C ASP A 531 11.74 51.76 -9.99
N SER A 532 10.65 51.08 -10.36
CA SER A 532 9.89 50.20 -9.45
C SER A 532 10.71 49.03 -8.90
N GLN A 533 11.85 48.71 -9.52
CA GLN A 533 12.77 47.69 -9.01
C GLN A 533 13.75 48.25 -7.96
N CYS A 534 13.82 49.56 -7.79
CA CYS A 534 14.66 50.25 -6.81
C CYS A 534 13.96 50.53 -5.48
N GLY A 535 12.71 50.11 -5.35
CA GLY A 535 11.87 50.30 -4.17
C GLY A 535 10.46 50.72 -4.54
N ASP A 536 9.65 51.01 -3.52
CA ASP A 536 8.30 51.54 -3.71
C ASP A 536 8.30 52.94 -4.35
N ALA A 537 7.10 53.42 -4.73
CA ALA A 537 6.90 54.71 -5.39
C ALA A 537 7.35 55.93 -4.56
N THR A 538 7.73 55.76 -3.29
CA THR A 538 8.23 56.79 -2.38
C THR A 538 9.63 56.47 -1.83
N SER A 539 10.32 55.49 -2.41
CA SER A 539 11.60 54.98 -1.92
C SER A 539 12.73 56.01 -1.95
N GLY A 540 12.59 57.09 -2.71
CA GLY A 540 13.68 58.03 -2.98
C GLY A 540 14.84 57.38 -3.73
N LYS A 541 14.58 56.31 -4.50
CA LYS A 541 15.55 55.64 -5.35
C LYS A 541 14.97 55.43 -6.75
N VAL A 542 15.81 55.65 -7.76
CA VAL A 542 15.46 55.51 -9.18
C VAL A 542 16.51 54.69 -9.91
N CYS A 543 16.11 54.11 -11.03
CA CYS A 543 17.01 53.37 -11.89
C CYS A 543 17.74 54.30 -12.85
N ASP A 544 19.08 54.34 -12.79
CA ASP A 544 19.85 55.17 -13.71
C ASP A 544 20.11 54.43 -15.03
N LEU A 545 19.39 54.86 -16.07
CA LEU A 545 19.52 54.33 -17.43
C LEU A 545 20.31 55.24 -18.36
N THR A 546 20.90 56.32 -17.82
CA THR A 546 21.40 57.45 -18.61
C THR A 546 22.88 57.71 -18.45
N ASN A 547 23.46 57.34 -17.31
CA ASN A 547 24.87 57.55 -17.00
C ASN A 547 25.65 56.25 -17.10
N GLU A 548 26.69 56.23 -17.94
CA GLU A 548 27.53 55.04 -18.14
C GLU A 548 28.18 54.53 -16.85
N ALA A 549 28.52 55.42 -15.91
CA ALA A 549 29.19 55.04 -14.66
C ALA A 549 28.24 54.38 -13.64
N THR A 550 26.94 54.62 -13.76
CA THR A 550 25.89 54.17 -12.84
C THR A 550 24.77 53.42 -13.58
N MET A 551 25.05 52.96 -14.81
CA MET A 551 24.06 52.32 -15.68
C MET A 551 23.42 51.11 -14.97
N ASN A 552 22.10 51.04 -15.03
CA ASN A 552 21.25 50.06 -14.36
C ASN A 552 21.43 49.98 -12.83
N GLN A 553 21.98 51.01 -12.19
CA GLN A 553 22.07 51.08 -10.73
C GLN A 553 20.85 51.76 -10.12
N CYS A 554 20.42 51.27 -8.97
CA CYS A 554 19.48 51.98 -8.12
C CYS A 554 20.23 53.06 -7.33
N ILE A 555 20.07 54.31 -7.74
CA ILE A 555 20.70 55.46 -7.11
C ILE A 555 19.68 56.27 -6.33
N ASP A 556 20.15 57.02 -5.32
CA ASP A 556 19.30 57.96 -4.60
C ASP A 556 18.81 59.05 -5.56
N GLY A 557 17.49 59.27 -5.60
CA GLY A 557 16.88 60.24 -6.48
C GLY A 557 15.38 60.06 -6.63
N CYS A 558 14.78 60.89 -7.47
CA CYS A 558 13.35 60.89 -7.74
C CYS A 558 13.08 61.38 -9.16
N ARG A 559 11.90 61.09 -9.69
CA ARG A 559 11.43 61.67 -10.95
C ARG A 559 10.25 62.62 -10.70
N GLY A 560 10.21 63.69 -11.48
CA GLY A 560 9.09 64.61 -11.54
C GLY A 560 7.94 64.07 -12.40
N PRO A 561 6.81 64.80 -12.48
CA PRO A 561 5.71 64.42 -13.34
C PRO A 561 6.08 64.54 -14.83
N ALA A 562 5.69 63.54 -15.63
CA ALA A 562 5.79 63.63 -17.08
C ALA A 562 4.84 64.68 -17.66
N GLU A 563 5.05 65.06 -18.93
CA GLU A 563 4.13 65.95 -19.64
C GLU A 563 2.70 65.41 -19.58
N GLY A 564 1.82 66.08 -18.84
CA GLY A 564 0.45 65.62 -18.55
C GLY A 564 0.13 65.38 -17.07
N GLY A 565 1.12 65.49 -16.17
CA GLY A 565 0.91 65.55 -14.72
C GLY A 565 0.92 64.20 -13.99
N ALA A 566 1.16 63.09 -14.68
CA ALA A 566 1.38 61.79 -14.05
C ALA A 566 2.83 61.69 -13.55
N ILE A 567 3.04 61.30 -12.29
CA ILE A 567 4.37 60.97 -11.78
C ILE A 567 4.83 59.69 -12.50
N VAL A 568 5.94 59.78 -13.24
CA VAL A 568 6.56 58.64 -13.91
C VAL A 568 7.78 58.26 -13.09
N GLY A 569 7.76 57.07 -12.48
CA GLY A 569 8.87 56.58 -11.66
C GLY A 569 8.69 56.80 -10.16
N ASN A 570 9.75 56.56 -9.40
CA ASN A 570 9.73 56.68 -7.95
C ASN A 570 9.89 58.15 -7.52
N GLY A 571 9.05 58.55 -6.58
CA GLY A 571 9.10 59.83 -5.88
C GLY A 571 9.86 59.75 -4.57
N CYS A 572 9.78 60.84 -3.82
CA CYS A 572 10.44 60.97 -2.53
C CYS A 572 9.59 60.44 -1.37
N PRO A 573 10.24 60.10 -0.23
CA PRO A 573 9.56 59.87 1.04
C PRO A 573 8.65 61.04 1.43
N SER A 574 7.63 60.77 2.26
CA SER A 574 6.53 61.70 2.56
C SER A 574 6.90 63.09 3.10
N ASP A 575 8.13 63.25 3.61
CA ASP A 575 8.67 64.48 4.19
C ASP A 575 9.59 65.27 3.24
N LEU A 576 9.81 64.76 2.02
CA LEU A 576 10.70 65.33 1.02
C LEU A 576 9.96 65.62 -0.29
N VAL A 577 10.48 66.57 -1.06
CA VAL A 577 9.98 66.97 -2.37
C VAL A 577 11.06 66.71 -3.40
N CYS A 578 10.66 66.19 -4.56
CA CYS A 578 11.56 65.98 -5.66
C CYS A 578 12.01 67.32 -6.26
N THR A 579 13.31 67.52 -6.47
CA THR A 579 13.81 68.71 -7.15
C THR A 579 13.58 68.67 -8.67
N SER A 580 13.35 67.49 -9.24
CA SER A 580 13.03 67.35 -10.66
C SER A 580 11.56 67.67 -10.92
N LEU A 581 11.31 68.33 -12.05
CA LEU A 581 9.97 68.70 -12.52
C LEU A 581 9.56 67.92 -13.78
N ASP A 582 10.41 67.00 -14.24
CA ASP A 582 10.22 66.17 -15.42
C ASP A 582 10.79 64.75 -15.18
N GLU A 583 10.95 63.96 -16.23
CA GLU A 583 11.42 62.57 -16.14
C GLU A 583 12.94 62.45 -15.82
N THR A 584 13.68 63.55 -15.72
CA THR A 584 15.09 63.53 -15.31
C THR A 584 15.22 63.22 -13.82
N ILE A 585 16.37 62.64 -13.46
CA ILE A 585 16.67 62.26 -12.08
C ILE A 585 16.93 63.53 -11.25
N GLY A 586 16.07 63.79 -10.26
CA GLY A 586 16.23 64.82 -9.25
C GLY A 586 16.66 64.26 -7.89
N GLU A 587 16.83 65.16 -6.92
CA GLU A 587 17.17 64.85 -5.54
C GLU A 587 15.94 65.01 -4.64
N CYS A 588 15.85 64.21 -3.58
CA CYS A 588 14.84 64.39 -2.55
C CYS A 588 15.33 65.40 -1.50
N LYS A 589 14.66 66.56 -1.42
CA LYS A 589 15.03 67.63 -0.47
C LYS A 589 13.85 68.03 0.42
N PRO A 590 14.10 68.53 1.64
CA PRO A 590 13.07 69.14 2.46
C PRO A 590 12.36 70.26 1.69
N PRO A 591 11.03 70.43 1.83
CA PRO A 591 10.31 71.52 1.19
C PRO A 591 10.92 72.86 1.60
N VAL A 592 11.28 73.67 0.60
CA VAL A 592 11.81 75.02 0.85
C VAL A 592 10.69 75.86 1.45
N VAL A 593 10.76 76.10 2.76
CA VAL A 593 9.93 77.13 3.41
C VAL A 593 10.47 78.47 2.93
N VAL A 594 9.91 78.97 1.82
CA VAL A 594 10.15 80.36 1.42
C VAL A 594 9.55 81.21 2.54
N PRO A 595 10.33 82.03 3.28
CA PRO A 595 9.76 82.95 4.23
C PRO A 595 8.92 83.94 3.42
N GLY A 596 7.60 83.76 3.45
CA GLY A 596 6.69 84.64 2.74
C GLY A 596 6.93 86.10 3.14
N PRO A 597 6.88 87.06 2.19
CA PRO A 597 7.05 88.46 2.53
C PRO A 597 5.97 88.86 3.53
N LYS A 598 6.37 89.50 4.64
CA LYS A 598 5.44 90.15 5.56
C LYS A 598 4.61 91.18 4.78
N VAL A 599 3.37 90.83 4.45
CA VAL A 599 2.41 91.79 3.90
C VAL A 599 1.73 92.50 5.07
N THR A 600 2.24 93.68 5.40
CA THR A 600 1.51 94.64 6.23
C THR A 600 0.57 95.46 5.34
N GLY A 601 -0.73 95.30 5.56
CA GLY A 601 -1.76 96.33 5.34
C GLY A 601 -2.32 96.46 3.92
N GLY A 602 -3.59 96.08 3.76
CA GLY A 602 -4.42 96.45 2.61
C GLY A 602 -5.85 95.90 2.77
N TYR A 603 -6.81 96.80 2.98
CA TYR A 603 -8.24 96.52 3.18
C TYR A 603 -8.92 95.96 1.92
N VAL A 604 -9.93 95.11 2.11
CA VAL A 604 -10.86 94.65 1.06
C VAL A 604 -12.22 95.33 1.30
N GLU A 605 -12.69 96.12 0.34
CA GLU A 605 -14.09 96.55 0.23
C GLU A 605 -14.87 95.51 -0.59
N GLY A 606 -16.07 95.15 -0.13
CA GLY A 606 -17.14 94.62 -0.98
C GLY A 606 -17.52 93.15 -0.78
N ALA A 607 -18.53 92.93 0.07
CA ALA A 607 -19.31 91.70 0.22
C ALA A 607 -20.01 91.32 -1.11
N GLY A 608 -20.02 90.07 -1.60
CA GLY A 608 -20.57 88.81 -1.09
C GLY A 608 -20.77 87.92 -2.35
N LEU A 609 -20.92 86.59 -2.35
CA LEU A 609 -21.44 85.65 -1.38
C LEU A 609 -21.23 84.25 -1.99
N ILE A 610 -20.48 83.32 -1.38
CA ILE A 610 -20.80 81.88 -1.37
C ILE A 610 -20.43 81.33 0.01
N GLN A 611 -21.35 80.51 0.51
CA GLN A 611 -21.66 80.19 1.88
C GLN A 611 -20.84 78.99 2.41
N CYS A 612 -20.47 79.05 3.68
CA CYS A 612 -19.98 77.93 4.48
C CYS A 612 -21.12 77.12 5.11
N GLY A 613 -20.81 75.87 5.48
CA GLY A 613 -21.11 75.29 6.80
C GLY A 613 -20.02 74.23 7.09
N THR A 614 -19.15 74.24 8.11
CA THR A 614 -19.24 74.45 9.58
C THR A 614 -20.23 73.48 10.25
N ALA A 615 -19.99 72.86 11.41
CA ALA A 615 -19.12 73.09 12.58
C ALA A 615 -19.00 71.74 13.34
N GLY A 616 -18.24 71.49 14.41
CA GLY A 616 -17.57 72.23 15.50
C GLY A 616 -17.44 71.21 16.67
N GLY A 617 -16.31 71.06 17.39
CA GLY A 617 -15.87 71.84 18.56
C GLY A 617 -16.81 71.67 19.77
N ALA A 618 -16.43 71.50 21.05
CA ALA A 618 -15.19 71.33 21.80
C ALA A 618 -15.58 71.13 23.30
N GLY A 619 -14.68 70.66 24.18
CA GLY A 619 -14.62 71.15 25.57
C GLY A 619 -14.70 70.17 26.76
N ALA A 620 -13.52 69.72 27.22
CA ALA A 620 -12.97 69.69 28.60
C ALA A 620 -13.72 69.07 29.82
N GLY A 621 -12.95 68.29 30.62
CA GLY A 621 -13.10 68.30 32.09
C GLY A 621 -12.74 67.03 32.91
N HIS A 622 -11.46 66.88 33.28
CA HIS A 622 -10.93 66.56 34.63
C HIS A 622 -11.25 65.23 35.40
N VAL A 623 -10.14 64.55 35.76
CA VAL A 623 -9.75 64.01 37.09
C VAL A 623 -10.09 62.54 37.47
N ALA A 624 -8.99 61.83 37.80
CA ALA A 624 -8.82 60.68 38.72
C ALA A 624 -9.54 59.36 38.39
N ALA A 625 -9.10 58.18 38.79
CA ALA A 625 -7.85 57.57 39.29
C ALA A 625 -8.20 56.08 39.50
N VAL A 626 -7.18 55.24 39.72
CA VAL A 626 -7.26 53.93 40.40
C VAL A 626 -7.85 52.74 39.60
N GLY A 627 -6.96 51.83 39.22
CA GLY A 627 -6.86 50.55 39.93
C GLY A 627 -7.52 49.30 39.33
N MET A 628 -6.64 48.29 39.17
CA MET A 628 -6.86 46.87 39.48
C MET A 628 -7.82 46.01 38.63
N LEU A 629 -7.18 45.10 37.89
CA LEU A 629 -7.16 43.64 38.09
C LEU A 629 -8.46 42.82 38.11
N ALA A 630 -8.32 41.67 37.43
CA ALA A 630 -9.01 40.39 37.61
C ALA A 630 -10.34 40.20 36.85
N ALA A 631 -10.70 39.02 36.35
CA ALA A 631 -10.00 37.78 36.00
C ALA A 631 -11.08 36.83 35.41
N LEU A 632 -10.60 35.75 34.79
CA LEU A 632 -11.23 34.43 34.64
C LEU A 632 -12.25 34.20 33.49
N ALA A 633 -11.69 33.65 32.40
CA ALA A 633 -11.75 32.23 32.02
C ALA A 633 -13.08 31.47 32.10
N GLY A 634 -13.35 30.64 31.07
CA GLY A 634 -14.40 29.62 31.18
C GLY A 634 -14.79 28.83 29.93
N HIS A 635 -13.80 28.26 29.24
CA HIS A 635 -13.78 27.02 28.46
C HIS A 635 -15.07 26.19 28.14
N LEU A 636 -15.11 25.77 26.86
CA LEU A 636 -15.23 24.39 26.32
C LEU A 636 -16.45 23.48 26.67
N ALA A 637 -17.12 23.10 25.57
CA ALA A 637 -17.24 21.72 25.05
C ALA A 637 -18.63 21.04 25.01
N ARG A 638 -18.80 20.34 23.86
CA ARG A 638 -19.48 19.04 23.67
C ARG A 638 -21.03 19.08 23.62
N ARG A 639 -21.75 18.31 22.77
CA ARG A 639 -21.44 17.18 21.86
C ARG A 639 -22.70 16.78 21.05
N ARG A 640 -22.52 16.18 19.85
CA ARG A 640 -23.31 15.08 19.21
C ARG A 640 -24.83 15.27 18.94
N ARG A 641 -25.24 15.02 17.67
CA ARG A 641 -25.83 13.74 17.20
C ARG A 641 -26.14 13.74 15.69
N ARG A 642 -25.77 12.63 15.04
CA ARG A 642 -26.45 11.85 13.97
C ARG A 642 -26.98 12.60 12.73
N ASN A 643 -26.43 12.30 11.56
CA ASN A 643 -26.86 11.15 10.73
C ASN A 643 -25.68 10.60 9.94
#